data_AF-A0A2E6V8H7-F1
#
_entry.id   AF-A0A2E6V8H7-F1
#
_cell.length_a   1.000
_cell.length_b   1.000
_cell.length_c   1.000
_cell.angle_alpha   90.00
_cell.angle_beta   90.00
_cell.angle_gamma   90.00
#
_symmetry.space_group_name_H-M   'P 1'
#
loop_
_entity.id
_entity.type
_entity.pdbx_description
1 polymer ?
#
loop_
_entity_poly.entity_id
_entity_poly.type
_entity_poly.pdbx_seq_one_letter_code
_entity_poly.pdbx_strand_id
1 'polypeptide(L)'
;MKKILTALIFTISITAFSQQQYQSLLWEISGNGLEKTSYLYGTMHVSKKVAFRLDDVFYKALNESECVALESDPITWPGFNYDMMIDEIAFYSNYRQGFYTNLFKLTHPEEMAVRASVRMDNGAVNAYLYRKSNAADNFEEETYLDMFIYQAGKKNGKEIYGLEDLAESRYLTTKAAYNTNKKDIDPWLQKLYAKENPYLIQENLYRDRNLDLLDSIGAGSNTEFYRENMLFIRNENMVNSLVDLMPKKSVFAGVGAAHLPGEKGMINMLRERGYTVKALTSEQTDFSKTEKTKLDSLFIEPILKKHITPDGFLSLNTYDELREFSYGGQKYYLDPDMTNGAYLTVNRISRFTYLPNEKENMTLKEIDDLLYEDIPGDIVKKEELKEPYPGLSIVNKTKKGEFQKYHIYQTPLEIIIIKYAGRSDFVLKHEAKIFNSIDIKTPTDSIITFVSPAKKFQVKFPEYYVTSNMANKGKKLLEGYKDDAYYFVEESTLHDLSYIEEDSFEAKYFHHALYLNYKLEEAEGGFKRGDYKTYESRAVLDSTSGKNLHLKTIVKDGSYYLLGYVGTNTDDKTEFFKSFKFNKTDYSGFEKLVDTSLHFTVNTNAKSPLPNPYGYGYYGSNKDDKDYEEKTKSTTYSTKANEQIEITRTKFHDLQMFHNIDSLWQDVERKANGATRYYTPRKKFRIFNRSKAKKDDIYSYSFKYTDSNSAKQVMVKNILKKGVLFELKTLIDSISGPSKFVTEFYDSFTPIDTLMGKDVLKDKTRQFFEALKENDSIILESYSLIKFKKYNSRDIVSVLKDFEFDKERLNIKSYLVGQLVEIDLKNNLDFIKQLYYDSYSDPQTQSAILEGLFDTKKKENFELAMDLMERDLPLGGIGSIFYSYAKKDSLELKADLFPEILQYSTISEYKEALYGLLARVKDSGLVKTKDYKKYKNQIINDGKIEVKRSLSNSGYGYYSDDLSTYVDLIFPYRNERTAKDFFDKMLNVEDTSALTRYYVLLAKNKEKIPSELKEKLLEDEENQYKLLEELDEAKLFNSIKSLNISQQQFAKSKLLGNADYEKEKDSLVFLMKRDFKTDKGNKDAVMYFFKIDKDDDYSGKSEVLHYISFIKPKDGKKLVVDYYDISNSYGTTVDETKELDEQIEEIINLAIYKDRKRVTPTSRGYNGYYDY
;
A
#
# COMPACT_ATOMS: atom_id res chain seq x y z
N MET A 1 -49.62 -68.72 -11.29
CA MET A 1 -48.47 -67.95 -10.78
C MET A 1 -47.75 -67.09 -11.84
N LYS A 2 -47.70 -67.45 -13.13
CA LYS A 2 -47.02 -66.63 -14.18
C LYS A 2 -47.68 -65.29 -14.55
N LYS A 3 -48.97 -65.05 -14.25
CA LYS A 3 -49.67 -63.79 -14.61
C LYS A 3 -49.62 -62.68 -13.54
N ILE A 4 -49.22 -63.00 -12.31
CA ILE A 4 -49.14 -62.00 -11.21
C ILE A 4 -47.73 -61.40 -11.13
N LEU A 5 -46.69 -62.13 -11.56
CA LEU A 5 -45.31 -61.62 -11.58
C LEU A 5 -45.07 -60.58 -12.70
N THR A 6 -45.79 -60.67 -13.83
CA THR A 6 -45.64 -59.72 -14.95
C THR A 6 -46.32 -58.37 -14.69
N ALA A 7 -47.37 -58.33 -13.87
CA ALA A 7 -48.08 -57.09 -13.52
C ALA A 7 -47.32 -56.27 -12.44
N LEU A 8 -46.58 -56.94 -11.55
CA LEU A 8 -45.77 -56.27 -10.52
C LEU A 8 -44.46 -55.68 -11.09
N ILE A 9 -43.92 -56.26 -12.17
CA ILE A 9 -42.73 -55.74 -12.86
C ILE A 9 -43.08 -54.50 -13.71
N PHE A 10 -44.31 -54.38 -14.22
CA PHE A 10 -44.74 -53.20 -14.98
C PHE A 10 -45.14 -51.99 -14.10
N THR A 11 -45.42 -52.19 -12.81
CA THR A 11 -45.75 -51.09 -11.88
C THR A 11 -44.54 -50.53 -11.13
N ILE A 12 -43.42 -51.26 -11.06
CA ILE A 12 -42.17 -50.79 -10.45
C ILE A 12 -41.27 -50.05 -11.47
N SER A 13 -41.51 -50.22 -12.78
CA SER A 13 -40.72 -49.53 -13.83
C SER A 13 -41.19 -48.11 -14.18
N ILE A 14 -42.27 -47.59 -13.57
CA ILE A 14 -42.83 -46.27 -13.92
C ILE A 14 -42.52 -45.18 -12.86
N THR A 15 -41.93 -45.51 -11.71
CA THR A 15 -41.72 -44.54 -10.62
C THR A 15 -40.27 -44.25 -10.26
N ALA A 16 -39.31 -44.47 -11.16
CA ALA A 16 -37.89 -44.19 -10.86
C ALA A 16 -37.10 -43.58 -12.03
N PHE A 17 -37.74 -42.78 -12.89
CA PHE A 17 -37.02 -41.68 -13.52
C PHE A 17 -37.21 -40.47 -12.61
N SER A 18 -36.14 -40.01 -11.97
CA SER A 18 -36.08 -38.64 -11.44
C SER A 18 -36.41 -37.72 -12.60
N GLN A 19 -37.65 -37.24 -12.70
CA GLN A 19 -38.01 -36.24 -13.69
C GLN A 19 -37.17 -35.01 -13.38
N GLN A 20 -36.34 -34.59 -14.35
CA GLN A 20 -35.67 -33.30 -14.30
C GLN A 20 -36.75 -32.23 -14.17
N GLN A 21 -36.71 -31.48 -13.07
CA GLN A 21 -37.73 -30.53 -12.69
C GLN A 21 -37.59 -29.22 -13.49
N TYR A 22 -36.36 -28.86 -13.87
CA TYR A 22 -36.04 -27.63 -14.59
C TYR A 22 -35.34 -27.89 -15.93
N GLN A 23 -36.06 -28.51 -16.86
CA GLN A 23 -35.56 -28.87 -18.20
C GLN A 23 -35.97 -27.84 -19.28
N SER A 24 -35.69 -26.56 -19.06
CA SER A 24 -35.84 -25.50 -20.07
C SER A 24 -35.08 -24.23 -19.68
N LEU A 25 -34.67 -23.43 -20.68
CA LEU A 25 -34.14 -22.08 -20.48
C LEU A 25 -35.23 -20.99 -20.56
N LEU A 26 -36.40 -21.26 -21.16
CA LEU A 26 -37.49 -20.30 -21.30
C LEU A 26 -38.72 -20.75 -20.50
N TRP A 27 -39.29 -19.83 -19.73
CA TRP A 27 -40.43 -20.08 -18.86
C TRP A 27 -41.52 -19.02 -19.06
N GLU A 28 -42.75 -19.46 -19.28
CA GLU A 28 -43.95 -18.62 -19.35
C GLU A 28 -44.49 -18.37 -17.94
N ILE A 29 -44.79 -17.10 -17.62
CA ILE A 29 -45.40 -16.65 -16.37
C ILE A 29 -46.82 -16.15 -16.67
N SER A 30 -47.81 -16.74 -16.01
CA SER A 30 -49.23 -16.41 -16.18
C SER A 30 -50.01 -16.56 -14.88
N GLY A 31 -51.30 -16.19 -14.88
CA GLY A 31 -52.15 -16.24 -13.68
C GLY A 31 -51.93 -15.07 -12.73
N ASN A 32 -52.43 -15.18 -11.49
CA ASN A 32 -52.31 -14.16 -10.44
C ASN A 32 -52.75 -12.72 -10.86
N GLY A 33 -53.75 -12.61 -11.74
CA GLY A 33 -54.28 -11.32 -12.21
C GLY A 33 -53.53 -10.69 -13.38
N LEU A 34 -52.55 -11.37 -13.99
CA LEU A 34 -51.89 -10.88 -15.21
C LEU A 34 -52.83 -10.93 -16.42
N GLU A 35 -52.97 -9.80 -17.12
CA GLU A 35 -53.75 -9.70 -18.36
C GLU A 35 -53.03 -10.30 -19.58
N LYS A 36 -51.69 -10.23 -19.58
CA LYS A 36 -50.81 -10.80 -20.61
C LYS A 36 -49.73 -11.64 -19.95
N THR A 37 -49.31 -12.69 -20.64
CA THR A 37 -48.21 -13.55 -20.19
C THR A 37 -46.90 -12.77 -20.20
N SER A 38 -46.02 -13.10 -19.26
CA SER A 38 -44.63 -12.64 -19.24
C SER A 38 -43.70 -13.84 -19.34
N TYR A 39 -42.42 -13.62 -19.60
CA TYR A 39 -41.45 -14.67 -19.89
C TYR A 39 -40.18 -14.46 -19.09
N LEU A 40 -39.60 -15.55 -18.59
CA LEU A 40 -38.34 -15.57 -17.87
C LEU A 40 -37.36 -16.51 -18.59
N TYR A 41 -36.22 -15.96 -19.00
CA TYR A 41 -35.21 -16.65 -19.79
C TYR A 41 -33.88 -16.72 -19.04
N GLY A 42 -33.27 -17.91 -19.01
CA GLY A 42 -31.97 -18.18 -18.42
C GLY A 42 -30.82 -17.90 -19.40
N THR A 43 -30.10 -16.81 -19.21
CA THR A 43 -28.96 -16.40 -20.05
C THR A 43 -27.65 -17.06 -19.62
N MET A 44 -26.64 -16.98 -20.50
CA MET A 44 -25.25 -17.28 -20.15
C MET A 44 -24.39 -16.10 -20.63
N HIS A 45 -23.58 -15.56 -19.72
CA HIS A 45 -22.81 -14.32 -19.87
C HIS A 45 -21.59 -14.40 -20.80
N VAL A 46 -21.72 -15.08 -21.94
CA VAL A 46 -20.63 -15.35 -22.88
C VAL A 46 -21.09 -15.18 -24.33
N SER A 47 -20.12 -15.00 -25.22
CA SER A 47 -20.35 -14.82 -26.67
C SER A 47 -20.25 -16.13 -27.45
N LYS A 48 -20.11 -17.26 -26.77
CA LYS A 48 -20.02 -18.57 -27.39
C LYS A 48 -21.33 -18.92 -28.11
N LYS A 49 -21.22 -19.51 -29.30
CA LYS A 49 -22.37 -19.92 -30.13
C LYS A 49 -23.35 -20.86 -29.44
N VAL A 50 -22.90 -21.62 -28.44
CA VAL A 50 -23.79 -22.48 -27.63
C VAL A 50 -24.87 -21.66 -26.90
N ALA A 51 -24.57 -20.42 -26.48
CA ALA A 51 -25.53 -19.53 -25.84
C ALA A 51 -26.64 -19.07 -26.81
N PHE A 52 -26.34 -19.03 -28.11
CA PHE A 52 -27.21 -18.52 -29.17
C PHE A 52 -27.98 -19.62 -29.92
N ARG A 53 -28.06 -20.82 -29.35
CA ARG A 53 -28.98 -21.89 -29.80
C ARG A 53 -30.41 -21.58 -29.37
N LEU A 54 -30.94 -20.47 -29.89
CA LEU A 54 -32.24 -19.92 -29.53
C LEU A 54 -33.34 -20.52 -30.41
N ASP A 55 -34.35 -21.11 -29.78
CA ASP A 55 -35.49 -21.75 -30.44
C ASP A 55 -36.49 -20.73 -31.01
N ASP A 56 -37.43 -21.20 -31.84
CA ASP A 56 -38.52 -20.36 -32.35
C ASP A 56 -39.36 -19.70 -31.23
N VAL A 57 -39.60 -20.41 -30.11
CA VAL A 57 -40.35 -19.86 -28.96
C VAL A 57 -39.65 -18.69 -28.28
N PHE A 58 -38.31 -18.62 -28.33
CA PHE A 58 -37.56 -17.48 -27.79
C PHE A 58 -37.92 -16.20 -28.55
N TYR A 59 -37.84 -16.22 -29.87
CA TYR A 59 -38.12 -15.06 -30.72
C TYR A 59 -39.60 -14.66 -30.66
N LYS A 60 -40.52 -15.63 -30.59
CA LYS A 60 -41.95 -15.36 -30.40
C LYS A 60 -42.22 -14.65 -29.08
N ALA A 61 -41.72 -15.20 -27.97
CA ALA A 61 -41.87 -14.60 -26.64
C ALA A 61 -41.26 -13.19 -26.57
N LEU A 62 -40.06 -13.00 -27.12
CA LEU A 62 -39.40 -11.70 -27.19
C LEU A 62 -40.22 -10.69 -28.00
N ASN A 63 -40.77 -11.10 -29.14
CA ASN A 63 -41.58 -10.24 -30.00
C ASN A 63 -42.94 -9.88 -29.38
N GLU A 64 -43.61 -10.84 -28.74
CA GLU A 64 -44.93 -10.68 -28.07
C GLU A 64 -44.86 -9.80 -26.81
N SER A 65 -43.72 -9.76 -26.13
CA SER A 65 -43.53 -8.97 -24.91
C SER A 65 -43.55 -7.46 -25.18
N GLU A 66 -44.06 -6.67 -24.25
CA GLU A 66 -44.14 -5.21 -24.39
C GLU A 66 -42.84 -4.51 -23.99
N CYS A 67 -42.11 -5.08 -23.02
CA CYS A 67 -40.81 -4.59 -22.57
C CYS A 67 -39.82 -5.73 -22.31
N VAL A 68 -38.54 -5.38 -22.21
CA VAL A 68 -37.45 -6.28 -21.82
C VAL A 68 -36.96 -5.90 -20.43
N ALA A 69 -36.69 -6.89 -19.59
CA ALA A 69 -36.05 -6.71 -18.30
C ALA A 69 -34.77 -7.54 -18.22
N LEU A 70 -33.68 -6.98 -17.69
CA LEU A 70 -32.40 -7.66 -17.49
C LEU A 70 -31.94 -7.48 -16.04
N GLU A 71 -30.93 -8.22 -15.59
CA GLU A 71 -30.38 -8.06 -14.23
C GLU A 71 -30.04 -6.59 -13.92
N SER A 72 -29.48 -5.86 -14.90
CA SER A 72 -29.27 -4.42 -14.85
C SER A 72 -29.41 -3.79 -16.24
N ASP A 73 -29.69 -2.49 -16.31
CA ASP A 73 -29.77 -1.76 -17.58
C ASP A 73 -28.37 -1.42 -18.12
N PRO A 74 -27.96 -1.97 -19.29
CA PRO A 74 -26.64 -1.74 -19.85
C PRO A 74 -26.30 -0.28 -20.16
N ILE A 75 -27.29 0.60 -20.35
CA ILE A 75 -27.03 2.03 -20.61
C ILE A 75 -26.41 2.74 -19.40
N THR A 76 -26.61 2.21 -18.19
CA THR A 76 -26.10 2.80 -16.94
C THR A 76 -24.65 2.44 -16.64
N TRP A 77 -24.12 1.39 -17.29
CA TRP A 77 -22.83 0.83 -16.96
C TRP A 77 -21.63 1.75 -17.24
N PRO A 78 -21.55 2.48 -18.38
CA PRO A 78 -20.40 3.35 -18.65
C PRO A 78 -20.19 4.40 -17.56
N GLY A 79 -21.27 5.08 -17.13
CA GLY A 79 -21.22 6.07 -16.05
C GLY A 79 -20.84 5.46 -14.70
N PHE A 80 -21.47 4.34 -14.33
CA PHE A 80 -21.17 3.64 -13.08
C PHE A 80 -19.72 3.14 -13.00
N ASN A 81 -19.20 2.54 -14.08
CA ASN A 81 -17.84 2.04 -14.11
C ASN A 81 -16.80 3.16 -14.18
N TYR A 82 -17.12 4.28 -14.84
CA TYR A 82 -16.28 5.49 -14.80
C TYR A 82 -16.10 5.97 -13.36
N ASP A 83 -17.19 6.11 -12.61
CA ASP A 83 -17.16 6.52 -11.19
C ASP A 83 -16.32 5.57 -10.33
N MET A 84 -16.33 4.27 -10.62
CA MET A 84 -15.53 3.26 -9.92
C MET A 84 -14.04 3.34 -10.30
N MET A 85 -13.74 3.40 -11.59
CA MET A 85 -12.37 3.35 -12.11
C MET A 85 -11.59 4.64 -11.86
N ILE A 86 -12.23 5.81 -11.91
CA ILE A 86 -11.53 7.08 -11.70
C ILE A 86 -10.94 7.19 -10.29
N ASP A 87 -11.63 6.57 -9.32
CA ASP A 87 -11.17 6.46 -7.95
C ASP A 87 -9.94 5.56 -7.86
N GLU A 88 -9.93 4.40 -8.53
CA GLU A 88 -8.78 3.50 -8.60
C GLU A 88 -7.57 4.14 -9.28
N ILE A 89 -7.76 4.81 -10.44
CA ILE A 89 -6.68 5.49 -11.18
C ILE A 89 -5.97 6.53 -10.31
N ALA A 90 -6.71 7.25 -9.47
CA ALA A 90 -6.11 8.21 -8.54
C ALA A 90 -5.19 7.55 -7.49
N PHE A 91 -5.40 6.27 -7.14
CA PHE A 91 -4.55 5.51 -6.22
C PHE A 91 -3.32 4.88 -6.88
N TYR A 92 -3.35 4.60 -8.20
CA TYR A 92 -2.24 3.94 -8.92
C TYR A 92 -1.02 4.85 -9.20
N SER A 93 -1.07 6.13 -8.83
CA SER A 93 0.07 7.04 -8.93
C SER A 93 1.11 6.73 -7.83
N ASN A 94 1.90 5.67 -8.04
CA ASN A 94 2.86 5.15 -7.09
C ASN A 94 4.18 5.94 -7.13
N TYR A 95 4.28 7.03 -6.36
CA TYR A 95 5.49 7.85 -6.24
C TYR A 95 6.53 7.28 -5.26
N ARG A 96 6.46 5.99 -4.90
CA ARG A 96 7.35 5.39 -3.87
C ARG A 96 8.83 5.53 -4.22
N GLN A 97 9.17 5.49 -5.50
CA GLN A 97 10.51 5.76 -6.03
C GLN A 97 10.48 7.01 -6.90
N GLY A 98 11.56 7.80 -6.92
CA GLY A 98 11.59 9.05 -7.66
C GLY A 98 10.59 10.10 -7.17
N PHE A 99 10.27 10.18 -5.87
CA PHE A 99 9.16 11.01 -5.36
C PHE A 99 9.15 12.45 -5.92
N TYR A 100 10.21 13.24 -5.72
CA TYR A 100 10.23 14.64 -6.15
C TYR A 100 10.27 14.78 -7.66
N THR A 101 10.99 13.87 -8.32
CA THR A 101 11.10 13.79 -9.78
C THR A 101 9.73 13.46 -10.41
N ASN A 102 9.15 12.33 -10.04
CA ASN A 102 7.94 11.76 -10.63
C ASN A 102 6.68 12.54 -10.24
N LEU A 103 6.67 13.30 -9.14
CA LEU A 103 5.50 14.08 -8.75
C LEU A 103 5.13 15.09 -9.84
N PHE A 104 6.11 15.79 -10.41
CA PHE A 104 5.92 16.82 -11.44
C PHE A 104 6.48 16.45 -12.82
N LYS A 105 6.98 15.23 -12.99
CA LYS A 105 7.48 14.77 -14.29
C LYS A 105 6.36 14.82 -15.34
N LEU A 106 6.60 15.62 -16.38
CA LEU A 106 5.81 15.62 -17.62
C LEU A 106 6.57 14.74 -18.62
N THR A 107 5.99 13.58 -18.92
CA THR A 107 6.62 12.57 -19.77
C THR A 107 6.18 12.81 -21.20
N HIS A 108 7.14 13.01 -22.10
CA HIS A 108 6.88 13.11 -23.53
C HIS A 108 6.25 11.82 -24.06
N PRO A 109 5.31 11.91 -25.01
CA PRO A 109 4.69 10.71 -25.57
C PRO A 109 5.72 9.93 -26.37
N GLU A 110 5.98 8.70 -25.96
CA GLU A 110 6.81 7.77 -26.72
C GLU A 110 6.07 7.30 -27.98
N GLU A 111 6.82 6.93 -29.03
CA GLU A 111 6.26 6.38 -30.26
C GLU A 111 5.26 5.27 -29.98
N MET A 112 5.63 4.30 -29.15
CA MET A 112 4.76 3.17 -28.82
C MET A 112 3.45 3.57 -28.15
N ALA A 113 3.43 4.67 -27.37
CA ALA A 113 2.20 5.18 -26.75
C ALA A 113 1.24 5.77 -27.78
N VAL A 114 1.76 6.51 -28.77
CA VAL A 114 0.94 7.05 -29.88
C VAL A 114 0.44 5.92 -30.77
N ARG A 115 1.31 4.98 -31.15
CA ARG A 115 0.95 3.79 -31.94
C ARG A 115 -0.11 2.94 -31.24
N ALA A 116 0.06 2.70 -29.94
CA ALA A 116 -0.93 1.99 -29.14
C ALA A 116 -2.29 2.71 -29.15
N SER A 117 -2.31 4.04 -29.13
CA SER A 117 -3.55 4.84 -29.19
C SER A 117 -4.26 4.76 -30.54
N VAL A 118 -3.51 4.65 -31.65
CA VAL A 118 -4.07 4.39 -32.99
C VAL A 118 -4.63 2.97 -33.10
N ARG A 119 -3.86 1.98 -32.61
CA ARG A 119 -4.21 0.55 -32.63
C ARG A 119 -5.33 0.17 -31.65
N MET A 120 -5.66 1.03 -30.69
CA MET A 120 -6.39 0.62 -29.49
C MET A 120 -7.75 0.01 -29.81
N ASP A 121 -7.91 -1.27 -29.49
CA ASP A 121 -9.18 -1.96 -29.29
C ASP A 121 -9.36 -2.16 -27.78
N ASN A 122 -10.15 -1.28 -27.18
CA ASN A 122 -10.18 -1.12 -25.73
C ASN A 122 -10.88 -2.32 -25.03
N GLY A 123 -10.26 -2.86 -23.99
CA GLY A 123 -10.82 -3.98 -23.22
C GLY A 123 -12.19 -3.68 -22.58
N ALA A 124 -12.48 -2.43 -22.21
CA ALA A 124 -13.77 -2.00 -21.72
C ALA A 124 -14.85 -2.02 -22.84
N VAL A 125 -14.49 -1.66 -24.07
CA VAL A 125 -15.39 -1.84 -25.23
C VAL A 125 -15.75 -3.32 -25.37
N ASN A 126 -14.74 -4.20 -25.32
CA ASN A 126 -14.99 -5.64 -25.33
C ASN A 126 -15.90 -6.05 -24.16
N ALA A 127 -15.61 -5.62 -22.92
CA ALA A 127 -16.41 -5.98 -21.75
C ALA A 127 -17.88 -5.53 -21.83
N TYR A 128 -18.14 -4.34 -22.41
CA TYR A 128 -19.49 -3.80 -22.56
C TYR A 128 -20.26 -4.44 -23.71
N LEU A 129 -19.67 -4.48 -24.90
CA LEU A 129 -20.40 -4.80 -26.13
C LEU A 129 -20.25 -6.25 -26.57
N TYR A 130 -19.08 -6.87 -26.34
CA TYR A 130 -18.69 -8.05 -27.11
C TYR A 130 -18.37 -9.29 -26.27
N ARG A 131 -17.69 -9.17 -25.13
CA ARG A 131 -17.18 -10.26 -24.25
C ARG A 131 -16.49 -11.40 -25.00
N LYS A 132 -15.74 -11.05 -26.04
CA LYS A 132 -15.02 -11.99 -26.89
C LYS A 132 -13.68 -12.38 -26.31
N SER A 133 -13.25 -13.60 -26.64
CA SER A 133 -11.90 -14.09 -26.40
C SER A 133 -11.03 -13.87 -27.63
N ASN A 134 -9.87 -13.24 -27.45
CA ASN A 134 -8.91 -13.01 -28.54
C ASN A 134 -8.51 -14.31 -29.26
N ALA A 135 -8.48 -15.45 -28.56
CA ALA A 135 -8.12 -16.75 -29.14
C ALA A 135 -9.29 -17.44 -29.88
N ALA A 136 -10.53 -17.08 -29.59
CA ALA A 136 -11.73 -17.77 -30.08
C ALA A 136 -12.70 -16.88 -30.86
N ASP A 137 -12.33 -15.63 -31.16
CA ASP A 137 -13.21 -14.62 -31.77
C ASP A 137 -13.96 -15.12 -33.02
N ASN A 138 -13.29 -15.81 -33.94
CA ASN A 138 -13.93 -16.38 -35.15
C ASN A 138 -14.95 -17.50 -34.86
N PHE A 139 -14.96 -18.04 -33.65
CA PHE A 139 -15.87 -19.10 -33.18
C PHE A 139 -16.97 -18.58 -32.25
N GLU A 140 -16.99 -17.27 -31.98
CA GLU A 140 -17.94 -16.60 -31.11
C GLU A 140 -18.95 -15.78 -31.95
N GLU A 141 -20.01 -15.29 -31.29
CA GLU A 141 -20.99 -14.37 -31.84
C GLU A 141 -20.53 -12.92 -31.61
N GLU A 142 -21.13 -11.98 -32.34
CA GLU A 142 -20.74 -10.57 -32.31
C GLU A 142 -21.14 -9.83 -31.02
N THR A 143 -21.83 -10.49 -30.10
CA THR A 143 -22.13 -10.00 -28.75
C THR A 143 -22.44 -11.20 -27.84
N TYR A 144 -22.63 -10.97 -26.54
CA TYR A 144 -23.09 -11.98 -25.59
C TYR A 144 -24.60 -11.89 -25.39
N LEU A 145 -25.20 -12.97 -24.90
CA LEU A 145 -26.65 -13.16 -24.99
C LEU A 145 -27.48 -12.08 -24.27
N ASP A 146 -27.06 -11.63 -23.10
CA ASP A 146 -27.76 -10.56 -22.36
C ASP A 146 -27.81 -9.26 -23.18
N MET A 147 -26.67 -8.89 -23.79
CA MET A 147 -26.58 -7.73 -24.66
C MET A 147 -27.38 -7.93 -25.96
N PHE A 148 -27.41 -9.13 -26.51
CA PHE A 148 -28.28 -9.43 -27.66
C PHE A 148 -29.77 -9.20 -27.33
N ILE A 149 -30.24 -9.65 -26.16
CA ILE A 149 -31.62 -9.42 -25.70
C ILE A 149 -31.90 -7.92 -25.54
N TYR A 150 -30.98 -7.18 -24.91
CA TYR A 150 -31.05 -5.72 -24.80
C TYR A 150 -31.17 -5.05 -26.18
N GLN A 151 -30.26 -5.38 -27.09
CA GLN A 151 -30.21 -4.79 -28.43
C GLN A 151 -31.46 -5.12 -29.23
N ALA A 152 -31.92 -6.37 -29.18
CA ALA A 152 -33.16 -6.78 -29.85
C ALA A 152 -34.38 -6.03 -29.30
N GLY A 153 -34.47 -5.83 -27.97
CA GLY A 153 -35.53 -5.03 -27.36
C GLY A 153 -35.49 -3.57 -27.83
N LYS A 154 -34.34 -2.90 -27.66
CA LYS A 154 -34.15 -1.49 -28.03
C LYS A 154 -34.39 -1.23 -29.52
N LYS A 155 -33.84 -2.07 -30.40
CA LYS A 155 -33.98 -1.92 -31.87
C LYS A 155 -35.44 -2.08 -32.33
N ASN A 156 -36.27 -2.81 -31.58
CA ASN A 156 -37.70 -2.95 -31.84
C ASN A 156 -38.56 -1.97 -31.02
N GLY A 157 -37.97 -0.92 -30.43
CA GLY A 157 -38.70 0.13 -29.72
C GLY A 157 -39.29 -0.31 -28.37
N LYS A 158 -38.82 -1.42 -27.79
CA LYS A 158 -39.24 -1.88 -26.46
C LYS A 158 -38.50 -1.12 -25.36
N GLU A 159 -39.18 -0.85 -24.26
CA GLU A 159 -38.56 -0.30 -23.05
C GLU A 159 -37.68 -1.34 -22.37
N ILE A 160 -36.60 -0.87 -21.70
CA ILE A 160 -35.64 -1.71 -20.97
C ILE A 160 -35.74 -1.39 -19.49
N TYR A 161 -35.76 -2.44 -18.66
CA TYR A 161 -35.79 -2.34 -17.21
C TYR A 161 -34.62 -3.13 -16.59
N GLY A 162 -34.00 -2.58 -15.54
CA GLY A 162 -33.10 -3.33 -14.67
C GLY A 162 -33.89 -3.96 -13.52
N LEU A 163 -33.65 -5.24 -13.23
CA LEU A 163 -34.29 -5.96 -12.13
C LEU A 163 -33.56 -5.76 -10.79
N GLU A 164 -32.31 -5.32 -10.82
CA GLU A 164 -31.50 -4.99 -9.64
C GLU A 164 -31.00 -3.54 -9.67
N ASP A 165 -30.71 -3.00 -8.49
CA ASP A 165 -29.85 -1.82 -8.36
C ASP A 165 -28.38 -2.21 -8.63
N LEU A 166 -27.71 -1.44 -9.50
CA LEU A 166 -26.36 -1.77 -9.96
C LEU A 166 -25.32 -1.67 -8.83
N ALA A 167 -25.47 -0.72 -7.90
CA ALA A 167 -24.54 -0.54 -6.79
C ALA A 167 -24.70 -1.68 -5.76
N GLU A 168 -25.94 -2.04 -5.43
CA GLU A 168 -26.24 -3.17 -4.56
C GLU A 168 -25.78 -4.50 -5.16
N SER A 169 -26.08 -4.76 -6.44
CA SER A 169 -25.67 -5.98 -7.15
C SER A 169 -24.14 -6.13 -7.16
N ARG A 170 -23.40 -5.03 -7.36
CA ARG A 170 -21.93 -5.00 -7.26
C ARG A 170 -21.42 -5.23 -5.85
N TYR A 171 -22.05 -4.62 -4.84
CA TYR A 171 -21.70 -4.87 -3.44
C TYR A 171 -21.86 -6.35 -3.07
N LEU A 172 -22.99 -6.96 -3.42
CA LEU A 172 -23.28 -8.36 -3.15
C LEU A 172 -22.32 -9.31 -3.88
N THR A 173 -22.02 -9.03 -5.15
CA THR A 173 -21.07 -9.83 -5.95
C THR A 173 -19.66 -9.77 -5.35
N THR A 174 -19.19 -8.57 -5.00
CA THR A 174 -17.89 -8.38 -4.32
C THR A 174 -17.84 -9.10 -2.98
N LYS A 175 -18.93 -9.00 -2.19
CA LYS A 175 -19.05 -9.70 -0.92
C LYS A 175 -19.01 -11.21 -1.09
N ALA A 176 -19.69 -11.77 -2.10
CA ALA A 176 -19.69 -13.20 -2.37
C ALA A 176 -18.29 -13.74 -2.68
N ALA A 177 -17.48 -12.99 -3.44
CA ALA A 177 -16.16 -13.40 -3.91
C ALA A 177 -15.15 -13.74 -2.78
N TYR A 178 -15.40 -13.29 -1.54
CA TYR A 178 -14.53 -13.59 -0.39
C TYR A 178 -14.56 -15.05 0.06
N ASN A 179 -15.64 -15.79 -0.24
CA ASN A 179 -15.74 -17.19 0.16
C ASN A 179 -16.39 -18.03 -0.93
N THR A 180 -15.85 -17.95 -2.14
CA THR A 180 -16.44 -18.56 -3.35
C THR A 180 -16.58 -20.08 -3.25
N ASN A 181 -15.47 -20.79 -2.99
CA ASN A 181 -15.41 -22.25 -3.13
C ASN A 181 -15.25 -22.97 -1.78
N LYS A 182 -15.88 -24.15 -1.67
CA LYS A 182 -15.60 -25.09 -0.58
C LYS A 182 -14.12 -25.47 -0.58
N LYS A 183 -13.60 -25.85 0.59
CA LYS A 183 -12.21 -26.35 0.72
C LYS A 183 -12.02 -27.60 -0.14
N ASP A 184 -12.98 -28.52 -0.04
CA ASP A 184 -13.08 -29.72 -0.86
C ASP A 184 -14.44 -29.68 -1.56
N ILE A 185 -14.45 -29.77 -2.89
CA ILE A 185 -15.70 -29.94 -3.64
C ILE A 185 -16.26 -31.34 -3.37
N ASP A 186 -17.58 -31.49 -3.48
CA ASP A 186 -18.24 -32.75 -3.11
C ASP A 186 -17.70 -33.96 -3.90
N PRO A 187 -17.60 -35.17 -3.31
CA PRO A 187 -16.96 -36.33 -3.96
C PRO A 187 -17.57 -36.74 -5.30
N TRP A 188 -18.87 -36.51 -5.51
CA TRP A 188 -19.53 -36.80 -6.79
C TRP A 188 -19.06 -35.83 -7.89
N LEU A 189 -18.81 -34.56 -7.53
CA LEU A 189 -18.35 -33.52 -8.44
C LEU A 189 -16.87 -33.73 -8.80
N GLN A 190 -16.05 -34.16 -7.83
CA GLN A 190 -14.66 -34.58 -8.11
C GLN A 190 -14.62 -35.70 -9.16
N LYS A 191 -15.48 -36.72 -9.01
CA LYS A 191 -15.58 -37.83 -9.97
C LYS A 191 -16.06 -37.37 -11.35
N LEU A 192 -16.92 -36.36 -11.41
CA LEU A 192 -17.39 -35.78 -12.66
C LEU A 192 -16.26 -35.01 -13.37
N TYR A 193 -15.56 -34.13 -12.65
CA TYR A 193 -14.44 -33.34 -13.19
C TYR A 193 -13.21 -34.19 -13.56
N ALA A 194 -13.02 -35.34 -12.92
CA ALA A 194 -11.99 -36.30 -13.33
C ALA A 194 -12.30 -36.99 -14.67
N LYS A 195 -13.58 -37.04 -15.07
CA LYS A 195 -14.02 -37.70 -16.32
C LYS A 195 -14.19 -36.73 -17.48
N GLU A 196 -14.60 -35.50 -17.20
CA GLU A 196 -14.91 -34.50 -18.23
C GLU A 196 -14.45 -33.12 -17.78
N ASN A 197 -14.03 -32.30 -18.75
CA ASN A 197 -13.56 -30.95 -18.49
C ASN A 197 -14.70 -30.08 -17.92
N PRO A 198 -14.50 -29.34 -16.81
CA PRO A 198 -15.52 -28.48 -16.21
C PRO A 198 -16.15 -27.46 -17.17
N TYR A 199 -15.36 -26.89 -18.10
CA TYR A 199 -15.87 -25.97 -19.11
C TYR A 199 -16.81 -26.67 -20.11
N LEU A 200 -16.47 -27.90 -20.52
CA LEU A 200 -17.31 -28.68 -21.41
C LEU A 200 -18.61 -29.09 -20.72
N ILE A 201 -18.54 -29.47 -19.44
CA ILE A 201 -19.72 -29.75 -18.62
C ILE A 201 -20.65 -28.53 -18.60
N GLN A 202 -20.13 -27.33 -18.31
CA GLN A 202 -20.94 -26.10 -18.28
C GLN A 202 -21.63 -25.81 -19.62
N GLU A 203 -20.91 -25.96 -20.74
CA GLU A 203 -21.50 -25.77 -22.07
C GLU A 203 -22.58 -26.82 -22.39
N ASN A 204 -22.35 -28.09 -22.03
CA ASN A 204 -23.32 -29.16 -22.25
C ASN A 204 -24.56 -28.97 -21.38
N LEU A 205 -24.42 -28.55 -20.12
CA LEU A 205 -25.55 -28.23 -19.25
C LEU A 205 -26.47 -27.17 -19.84
N TYR A 206 -25.88 -26.09 -20.35
CA TYR A 206 -26.66 -25.03 -20.98
C TYR A 206 -27.29 -25.51 -22.30
N ARG A 207 -26.52 -26.22 -23.14
CA ARG A 207 -26.98 -26.81 -24.41
C ARG A 207 -28.18 -27.75 -24.21
N ASP A 208 -28.10 -28.57 -23.17
CA ASP A 208 -29.10 -29.57 -22.81
C ASP A 208 -30.19 -29.00 -21.89
N ARG A 209 -30.10 -27.71 -21.51
CA ARG A 209 -31.08 -27.00 -20.65
C ARG A 209 -31.28 -27.63 -19.28
N ASN A 210 -30.24 -28.27 -18.76
CA ASN A 210 -30.27 -29.02 -17.50
C ASN A 210 -29.92 -28.10 -16.32
N LEU A 211 -30.91 -27.32 -15.87
CA LEU A 211 -30.72 -26.37 -14.77
C LEU A 211 -30.62 -27.07 -13.41
N ASP A 212 -31.19 -28.27 -13.25
CA ASP A 212 -31.06 -29.09 -12.03
C ASP A 212 -29.60 -29.43 -11.72
N LEU A 213 -28.85 -29.90 -12.74
CA LEU A 213 -27.45 -30.24 -12.58
C LEU A 213 -26.57 -28.98 -12.47
N LEU A 214 -26.97 -27.86 -13.08
CA LEU A 214 -26.30 -26.57 -12.87
C LEU A 214 -26.36 -26.14 -11.39
N ASP A 215 -27.55 -26.17 -10.77
CA ASP A 215 -27.70 -25.85 -9.34
C ASP A 215 -26.92 -26.83 -8.45
N SER A 216 -26.99 -28.12 -8.78
CA SER A 216 -26.27 -29.17 -8.04
C SER A 216 -24.76 -28.95 -8.08
N ILE A 217 -24.17 -28.59 -9.23
CA ILE A 217 -22.75 -28.26 -9.33
C ILE A 217 -22.43 -27.02 -8.50
N GLY A 218 -23.26 -25.98 -8.53
CA GLY A 218 -23.12 -24.80 -7.68
C GLY A 218 -23.12 -25.16 -6.19
N ALA A 219 -24.09 -25.97 -5.75
CA ALA A 219 -24.16 -26.47 -4.37
C ALA A 219 -22.98 -27.37 -3.98
N GLY A 220 -22.44 -28.15 -4.93
CA GLY A 220 -21.30 -29.05 -4.69
C GLY A 220 -19.93 -28.37 -4.72
N SER A 221 -19.81 -27.20 -5.34
CA SER A 221 -18.55 -26.45 -5.49
C SER A 221 -18.46 -25.21 -4.62
N ASN A 222 -19.56 -24.47 -4.43
CA ASN A 222 -19.57 -23.20 -3.75
C ASN A 222 -19.95 -23.31 -2.27
N THR A 223 -19.54 -22.32 -1.47
CA THR A 223 -20.00 -22.23 -0.08
C THR A 223 -21.43 -21.69 0.00
N GLU A 224 -22.10 -21.92 1.12
CA GLU A 224 -23.41 -21.33 1.40
C GLU A 224 -23.35 -19.79 1.41
N PHE A 225 -22.28 -19.22 1.97
CA PHE A 225 -22.05 -17.78 1.95
C PHE A 225 -21.97 -17.21 0.53
N TYR A 226 -21.29 -17.89 -0.39
CA TYR A 226 -21.25 -17.46 -1.79
C TYR A 226 -22.64 -17.51 -2.42
N ARG A 227 -23.37 -18.62 -2.28
CA ARG A 227 -24.70 -18.77 -2.88
C ARG A 227 -25.72 -17.77 -2.33
N GLU A 228 -25.67 -17.49 -1.02
CA GLU A 228 -26.53 -16.50 -0.38
C GLU A 228 -26.35 -15.09 -0.98
N ASN A 229 -25.11 -14.63 -1.14
CA ASN A 229 -24.83 -13.28 -1.62
C ASN A 229 -24.82 -13.19 -3.18
N MET A 230 -24.36 -14.21 -3.89
CA MET A 230 -24.27 -14.22 -5.36
C MET A 230 -25.60 -14.54 -6.05
N LEU A 231 -26.46 -15.35 -5.40
CA LEU A 231 -27.70 -15.84 -6.00
C LEU A 231 -28.92 -15.48 -5.17
N PHE A 232 -29.01 -15.88 -3.90
CA PHE A 232 -30.32 -15.91 -3.21
C PHE A 232 -30.89 -14.51 -2.88
N ILE A 233 -30.09 -13.62 -2.31
CA ILE A 233 -30.52 -12.23 -2.05
C ILE A 233 -30.84 -11.52 -3.38
N ARG A 234 -30.02 -11.77 -4.40
CA ARG A 234 -30.20 -11.23 -5.75
C ARG A 234 -31.48 -11.74 -6.43
N ASN A 235 -31.78 -13.03 -6.30
CA ASN A 235 -33.02 -13.66 -6.80
C ASN A 235 -34.25 -12.99 -6.18
N GLU A 236 -34.24 -12.76 -4.87
CA GLU A 236 -35.34 -12.10 -4.19
C GLU A 236 -35.55 -10.67 -4.70
N ASN A 237 -34.47 -9.89 -4.82
CA ASN A 237 -34.52 -8.53 -5.36
C ASN A 237 -35.11 -8.52 -6.79
N MET A 238 -34.61 -9.40 -7.67
CA MET A 238 -35.10 -9.49 -9.05
C MET A 238 -36.56 -9.95 -9.14
N VAL A 239 -36.99 -10.91 -8.32
CA VAL A 239 -38.38 -11.37 -8.28
C VAL A 239 -39.30 -10.25 -7.78
N ASN A 240 -38.91 -9.49 -6.77
CA ASN A 240 -39.70 -8.35 -6.29
C ASN A 240 -39.88 -7.30 -7.40
N SER A 241 -38.80 -6.92 -8.09
CA SER A 241 -38.86 -6.01 -9.25
C SER A 241 -39.75 -6.54 -10.37
N LEU A 242 -39.68 -7.85 -10.66
CA LEU A 242 -40.47 -8.48 -11.72
C LEU A 242 -41.96 -8.52 -11.35
N VAL A 243 -42.30 -8.87 -10.11
CA VAL A 243 -43.68 -8.89 -9.59
C VAL A 243 -44.32 -7.50 -9.61
N ASP A 244 -43.53 -6.44 -9.43
CA ASP A 244 -44.00 -5.07 -9.53
C ASP A 244 -44.20 -4.58 -10.98
N LEU A 245 -43.53 -5.21 -11.95
CA LEU A 245 -43.54 -4.83 -13.37
C LEU A 245 -44.58 -5.59 -14.19
N MET A 246 -44.66 -6.92 -14.04
CA MET A 246 -45.52 -7.79 -14.86
C MET A 246 -47.02 -7.43 -14.86
N PRO A 247 -47.63 -6.93 -13.77
CA PRO A 247 -49.03 -6.50 -13.79
C PRO A 247 -49.30 -5.30 -14.70
N LYS A 248 -48.26 -4.51 -15.03
CA LYS A 248 -48.38 -3.29 -15.84
C LYS A 248 -48.12 -3.55 -17.32
N LYS A 249 -47.24 -4.50 -17.64
CA LYS A 249 -46.76 -4.80 -18.99
C LYS A 249 -46.34 -6.26 -19.10
N SER A 250 -46.53 -6.87 -20.27
CA SER A 250 -45.92 -8.15 -20.62
C SER A 250 -44.39 -8.00 -20.71
N VAL A 251 -43.64 -8.81 -19.97
CA VAL A 251 -42.18 -8.68 -19.83
C VAL A 251 -41.45 -9.87 -20.46
N PHE A 252 -40.39 -9.62 -21.22
CA PHE A 252 -39.36 -10.62 -21.50
C PHE A 252 -38.16 -10.38 -20.57
N ALA A 253 -38.03 -11.19 -19.52
CA ALA A 253 -36.94 -11.08 -18.54
C ALA A 253 -35.78 -12.02 -18.89
N GLY A 254 -34.56 -11.48 -18.98
CA GLY A 254 -33.33 -12.25 -19.13
C GLY A 254 -32.45 -12.16 -17.88
N VAL A 255 -32.20 -13.29 -17.24
CA VAL A 255 -31.35 -13.41 -16.04
C VAL A 255 -30.43 -14.62 -16.19
N GLY A 256 -29.26 -14.64 -15.55
CA GLY A 256 -28.34 -15.76 -15.63
C GLY A 256 -29.01 -17.09 -15.24
N ALA A 257 -28.75 -18.14 -16.00
CA ALA A 257 -29.42 -19.43 -15.83
C ALA A 257 -29.31 -20.04 -14.41
N ALA A 258 -28.25 -19.69 -13.67
CA ALA A 258 -28.04 -20.11 -12.29
C ALA A 258 -29.05 -19.49 -11.30
N HIS A 259 -29.76 -18.42 -11.66
CA HIS A 259 -30.77 -17.76 -10.82
C HIS A 259 -32.12 -18.49 -10.84
N LEU A 260 -32.37 -19.36 -11.82
CA LEU A 260 -33.69 -19.96 -12.07
C LEU A 260 -34.02 -21.18 -11.18
N PRO A 261 -33.16 -22.21 -11.06
CA PRO A 261 -33.51 -23.48 -10.41
C PRO A 261 -33.37 -23.45 -8.88
N GLY A 262 -33.89 -24.49 -8.22
CA GLY A 262 -33.73 -24.73 -6.79
C GLY A 262 -34.81 -24.06 -5.92
N GLU A 263 -34.85 -24.39 -4.62
CA GLU A 263 -35.85 -23.88 -3.67
C GLU A 263 -35.84 -22.35 -3.59
N LYS A 264 -34.65 -21.75 -3.50
CA LYS A 264 -34.44 -20.29 -3.53
C LYS A 264 -34.24 -19.74 -4.96
N GLY A 265 -34.63 -20.48 -5.99
CA GLY A 265 -34.60 -20.05 -7.39
C GLY A 265 -35.79 -19.20 -7.79
N MET A 266 -35.62 -18.32 -8.78
CA MET A 266 -36.68 -17.40 -9.21
C MET A 266 -37.96 -18.11 -9.66
N ILE A 267 -37.86 -19.30 -10.28
CA ILE A 267 -39.03 -20.07 -10.73
C ILE A 267 -39.94 -20.43 -9.54
N ASN A 268 -39.36 -20.92 -8.45
CA ASN A 268 -40.12 -21.32 -7.27
C ASN A 268 -40.61 -20.10 -6.48
N MET A 269 -39.78 -19.07 -6.34
CA MET A 269 -40.18 -17.81 -5.70
C MET A 269 -41.40 -17.16 -6.37
N LEU A 270 -41.53 -17.27 -7.70
CA LEU A 270 -42.71 -16.81 -8.45
C LEU A 270 -43.93 -17.71 -8.23
N ARG A 271 -43.75 -19.03 -8.22
CA ARG A 271 -44.82 -20.01 -7.93
C ARG A 271 -45.39 -19.82 -6.51
N GLU A 272 -44.53 -19.62 -5.53
CA GLU A 272 -44.90 -19.34 -4.14
C GLU A 272 -45.69 -18.03 -4.00
N ARG A 273 -45.41 -17.05 -4.85
CA ARG A 273 -46.17 -15.79 -4.95
C ARG A 273 -47.48 -15.91 -5.74
N GLY A 274 -47.88 -17.12 -6.14
CA GLY A 274 -49.18 -17.41 -6.76
C GLY A 274 -49.20 -17.39 -8.29
N TYR A 275 -48.05 -17.20 -8.96
CA TYR A 275 -47.97 -17.24 -10.42
C TYR A 275 -47.86 -18.67 -10.95
N THR A 276 -48.41 -18.91 -12.14
CA THR A 276 -48.18 -20.15 -12.89
C THR A 276 -46.91 -19.98 -13.73
N VAL A 277 -45.90 -20.84 -13.51
CA VAL A 277 -44.62 -20.79 -14.24
C VAL A 277 -44.40 -22.10 -14.99
N LYS A 278 -44.48 -22.06 -16.33
CA LYS A 278 -44.48 -23.22 -17.22
C LYS A 278 -43.26 -23.22 -18.16
N ALA A 279 -42.58 -24.36 -18.28
CA ALA A 279 -41.46 -24.52 -19.22
C ALA A 279 -41.94 -24.45 -20.68
N LEU A 280 -41.20 -23.71 -21.52
CA LEU A 280 -41.40 -23.64 -22.97
C LEU A 280 -40.17 -24.15 -23.72
N THR A 281 -40.39 -24.95 -24.76
CA THR A 281 -39.34 -25.44 -25.67
C THR A 281 -39.90 -25.57 -27.08
N SER A 282 -39.09 -25.36 -28.12
CA SER A 282 -39.47 -25.73 -29.48
C SER A 282 -38.25 -26.16 -30.30
N GLU A 283 -38.47 -26.63 -31.52
CA GLU A 283 -37.36 -26.80 -32.46
C GLU A 283 -36.84 -25.44 -32.92
N GLN A 284 -35.58 -25.41 -33.37
CA GLN A 284 -34.98 -24.29 -34.07
C GLN A 284 -35.22 -24.48 -35.57
N THR A 285 -36.24 -23.81 -36.12
CA THR A 285 -36.56 -23.90 -37.54
C THR A 285 -35.91 -22.76 -38.33
N ASP A 286 -36.26 -22.61 -39.60
CA ASP A 286 -35.79 -21.46 -40.39
C ASP A 286 -36.38 -20.13 -39.87
N PHE A 287 -37.50 -20.15 -39.13
CA PHE A 287 -38.06 -18.96 -38.50
C PHE A 287 -37.08 -18.26 -37.55
N SER A 288 -36.51 -19.00 -36.59
CA SER A 288 -35.54 -18.46 -35.63
C SER A 288 -34.26 -17.98 -36.31
N LYS A 289 -33.78 -18.68 -37.33
CA LYS A 289 -32.62 -18.22 -38.13
C LYS A 289 -32.92 -16.90 -38.83
N THR A 290 -34.09 -16.77 -39.48
CA THR A 290 -34.52 -15.54 -40.15
C THR A 290 -34.68 -14.39 -39.16
N GLU A 291 -35.33 -14.61 -38.02
CA GLU A 291 -35.48 -13.57 -36.99
C GLU A 291 -34.12 -13.15 -36.40
N LYS A 292 -33.19 -14.09 -36.17
CA LYS A 292 -31.82 -13.76 -35.77
C LYS A 292 -31.14 -12.87 -36.80
N THR A 293 -31.11 -13.29 -38.07
CA THR A 293 -30.46 -12.53 -39.16
C THR A 293 -31.07 -11.14 -39.31
N LYS A 294 -32.40 -11.02 -39.17
CA LYS A 294 -33.12 -9.75 -39.18
C LYS A 294 -32.67 -8.84 -38.03
N LEU A 295 -32.59 -9.35 -36.79
CA LEU A 295 -32.13 -8.58 -35.63
C LEU A 295 -30.65 -8.20 -35.72
N ASP A 296 -29.80 -9.11 -36.22
CA ASP A 296 -28.37 -8.87 -36.42
C ASP A 296 -28.11 -7.79 -37.48
N SER A 297 -28.93 -7.74 -38.52
CA SER A 297 -28.81 -6.76 -39.63
C SER A 297 -29.56 -5.45 -39.37
N LEU A 298 -30.44 -5.42 -38.36
CA LEU A 298 -31.21 -4.23 -38.01
C LEU A 298 -30.31 -3.25 -37.25
N PHE A 299 -30.18 -2.05 -37.78
CA PHE A 299 -29.59 -0.91 -37.09
C PHE A 299 -30.64 0.18 -36.98
N ILE A 300 -30.70 0.85 -35.84
CA ILE A 300 -31.54 2.03 -35.65
C ILE A 300 -30.68 3.28 -35.75
N GLU A 301 -31.29 4.37 -36.19
CA GLU A 301 -30.61 5.66 -36.26
C GLU A 301 -30.11 6.06 -34.86
N PRO A 302 -28.81 6.31 -34.68
CA PRO A 302 -28.25 6.70 -33.40
C PRO A 302 -28.78 8.06 -32.93
N ILE A 303 -29.13 8.14 -31.65
CA ILE A 303 -29.50 9.40 -31.00
C ILE A 303 -28.22 10.06 -30.51
N LEU A 304 -27.80 11.11 -31.21
CA LEU A 304 -26.58 11.84 -30.89
C LEU A 304 -26.91 13.24 -30.34
N LYS A 305 -26.10 13.71 -29.39
CA LYS A 305 -26.15 15.08 -28.88
C LYS A 305 -24.76 15.68 -28.90
N LYS A 306 -24.65 17.00 -29.12
CA LYS A 306 -23.38 17.71 -29.02
C LYS A 306 -22.93 17.71 -27.56
N HIS A 307 -21.84 17.04 -27.27
CA HIS A 307 -21.16 17.10 -25.98
C HIS A 307 -19.78 17.74 -26.15
N ILE A 308 -19.23 18.22 -25.04
CA ILE A 308 -17.96 18.94 -24.99
C ILE A 308 -17.05 18.27 -23.95
N THR A 309 -15.74 18.22 -24.22
CA THR A 309 -14.76 17.74 -23.26
C THR A 309 -14.77 18.61 -22.00
N PRO A 310 -14.39 18.08 -20.82
CA PRO A 310 -14.44 18.83 -19.55
C PRO A 310 -13.67 20.16 -19.56
N ASP A 311 -12.63 20.27 -20.39
CA ASP A 311 -11.82 21.49 -20.56
C ASP A 311 -12.37 22.47 -21.60
N GLY A 312 -13.44 22.12 -22.30
CA GLY A 312 -14.02 22.95 -23.35
C GLY A 312 -13.26 22.95 -24.67
N PHE A 313 -12.25 22.09 -24.85
CA PHE A 313 -11.33 22.15 -25.99
C PHE A 313 -11.88 21.49 -27.26
N LEU A 314 -12.61 20.37 -27.12
CA LEU A 314 -13.18 19.60 -28.22
C LEU A 314 -14.67 19.40 -27.97
N SER A 315 -15.49 19.62 -28.99
CA SER A 315 -16.90 19.21 -28.99
C SER A 315 -17.26 18.44 -30.25
N LEU A 316 -18.19 17.48 -30.12
CA LEU A 316 -18.70 16.64 -31.20
C LEU A 316 -20.01 15.98 -30.76
N ASN A 317 -20.75 15.44 -31.73
CA ASN A 317 -21.95 14.64 -31.49
C ASN A 317 -21.56 13.24 -30.99
N THR A 318 -22.04 12.87 -29.81
CA THR A 318 -21.75 11.59 -29.13
C THR A 318 -23.04 10.97 -28.57
N TYR A 319 -22.99 9.69 -28.15
CA TYR A 319 -24.13 8.96 -27.57
C TYR A 319 -24.40 9.41 -26.13
N ASP A 320 -23.34 9.56 -25.35
CA ASP A 320 -23.35 9.96 -23.95
C ASP A 320 -22.24 11.00 -23.66
N GLU A 321 -22.17 11.49 -22.43
CA GLU A 321 -21.18 12.46 -21.97
C GLU A 321 -19.74 11.97 -22.15
N LEU A 322 -18.85 12.89 -22.55
CA LEU A 322 -17.41 12.64 -22.69
C LEU A 322 -16.73 12.56 -21.32
N ARG A 323 -16.69 11.35 -20.75
CA ARG A 323 -16.02 11.06 -19.47
C ARG A 323 -14.53 10.83 -19.66
N GLU A 324 -13.72 11.60 -18.94
CA GLU A 324 -12.27 11.65 -19.11
C GLU A 324 -11.54 10.68 -18.18
N PHE A 325 -10.88 9.68 -18.76
CA PHE A 325 -9.82 8.93 -18.09
C PHE A 325 -8.48 9.59 -18.39
N SER A 326 -7.73 10.00 -17.37
CA SER A 326 -6.45 10.67 -17.56
C SER A 326 -5.31 9.90 -16.91
N TYR A 327 -4.24 9.67 -17.67
CA TYR A 327 -3.04 8.99 -17.21
C TYR A 327 -1.82 9.48 -17.99
N GLY A 328 -0.75 9.92 -17.30
CA GLY A 328 0.56 10.14 -17.91
C GLY A 328 0.61 11.10 -19.11
N GLY A 329 -0.20 12.16 -19.13
CA GLY A 329 -0.29 13.09 -20.28
C GLY A 329 -1.23 12.63 -21.41
N GLN A 330 -1.88 11.48 -21.26
CA GLN A 330 -2.95 11.00 -22.14
C GLN A 330 -4.33 11.18 -21.50
N LYS A 331 -5.31 11.52 -22.32
CA LYS A 331 -6.73 11.59 -21.97
C LYS A 331 -7.52 10.71 -22.92
N TYR A 332 -8.34 9.84 -22.35
CA TYR A 332 -9.14 8.87 -23.07
C TYR A 332 -10.61 9.05 -22.74
N TYR A 333 -11.45 9.03 -23.78
CA TYR A 333 -12.90 9.08 -23.68
C TYR A 333 -13.47 7.88 -24.44
N LEU A 334 -14.39 7.17 -23.80
CA LEU A 334 -15.08 6.00 -24.35
C LEU A 334 -16.59 6.26 -24.35
N ASP A 335 -17.19 6.15 -25.52
CA ASP A 335 -18.61 6.41 -25.74
C ASP A 335 -19.24 5.25 -26.56
N PRO A 336 -19.74 4.19 -25.90
CA PRO A 336 -20.30 3.03 -26.57
C PRO A 336 -21.77 3.23 -26.95
N ASP A 337 -22.13 2.90 -28.20
CA ASP A 337 -23.51 2.66 -28.60
C ASP A 337 -23.91 1.23 -28.23
N MET A 338 -24.44 1.10 -27.02
CA MET A 338 -24.92 -0.18 -26.49
C MET A 338 -25.98 -0.83 -27.40
N THR A 339 -26.75 -0.03 -28.17
CA THR A 339 -27.88 -0.51 -28.97
C THR A 339 -27.45 -1.08 -30.31
N ASN A 340 -26.58 -0.39 -31.04
CA ASN A 340 -26.14 -0.84 -32.36
C ASN A 340 -24.85 -1.68 -32.32
N GLY A 341 -24.17 -1.76 -31.17
CA GLY A 341 -22.88 -2.43 -31.08
C GLY A 341 -21.79 -1.66 -31.83
N ALA A 342 -21.84 -0.33 -31.73
CA ALA A 342 -20.83 0.58 -32.25
C ALA A 342 -20.20 1.35 -31.07
N TYR A 343 -19.07 2.01 -31.31
CA TYR A 343 -18.43 2.80 -30.27
C TYR A 343 -17.59 3.92 -30.87
N LEU A 344 -17.52 5.03 -30.12
CA LEU A 344 -16.65 6.15 -30.37
C LEU A 344 -15.58 6.21 -29.27
N THR A 345 -14.34 6.47 -29.68
CA THR A 345 -13.25 6.76 -28.75
C THR A 345 -12.52 8.02 -29.15
N VAL A 346 -12.10 8.78 -28.15
CA VAL A 346 -11.23 9.95 -28.32
C VAL A 346 -9.99 9.75 -27.46
N ASN A 347 -8.81 9.81 -28.06
CA ASN A 347 -7.53 9.87 -27.36
C ASN A 347 -6.90 11.24 -27.62
N ARG A 348 -6.52 11.95 -26.56
CA ARG A 348 -5.80 13.23 -26.63
C ARG A 348 -4.48 13.04 -25.89
N ILE A 349 -3.37 13.30 -26.55
CA ILE A 349 -2.03 13.02 -26.05
C ILE A 349 -1.25 14.33 -26.02
N SER A 350 -0.89 14.81 -24.84
CA SER A 350 -0.05 16.00 -24.69
C SER A 350 1.32 15.78 -25.33
N ARG A 351 1.83 16.78 -26.05
CA ARG A 351 3.08 16.68 -26.82
C ARG A 351 4.31 17.20 -26.07
N PHE A 352 4.09 18.11 -25.12
CA PHE A 352 5.13 18.75 -24.31
C PHE A 352 6.31 19.35 -25.10
N THR A 353 6.11 19.76 -26.37
CA THR A 353 7.20 20.10 -27.30
C THR A 353 8.12 21.26 -26.88
N TYR A 354 7.74 22.02 -25.85
CA TYR A 354 8.49 23.14 -25.30
C TYR A 354 9.43 22.75 -24.15
N LEU A 355 9.37 21.50 -23.70
CA LEU A 355 10.21 20.94 -22.65
C LEU A 355 11.31 20.06 -23.26
N PRO A 356 12.47 19.91 -22.60
CA PRO A 356 13.54 19.04 -23.08
C PRO A 356 13.10 17.59 -23.20
N ASN A 357 13.45 16.98 -24.34
CA ASN A 357 13.22 15.57 -24.61
C ASN A 357 14.51 14.95 -25.14
N GLU A 358 14.81 13.72 -24.75
CA GLU A 358 15.95 12.96 -25.28
C GLU A 358 15.69 12.48 -26.72
N LYS A 359 14.42 12.32 -27.09
CA LYS A 359 13.97 11.93 -28.43
C LYS A 359 13.18 13.07 -29.07
N GLU A 360 13.10 13.10 -30.40
CA GLU A 360 12.18 14.03 -31.05
C GLU A 360 10.72 13.64 -30.78
N ASN A 361 9.84 14.64 -30.69
CA ASN A 361 8.41 14.38 -30.51
C ASN A 361 7.80 13.93 -31.83
N MET A 362 6.95 12.91 -31.76
CA MET A 362 6.28 12.40 -32.95
C MET A 362 5.47 13.47 -33.68
N THR A 363 5.62 13.47 -35.00
CA THR A 363 4.94 14.34 -35.95
C THR A 363 3.81 13.61 -36.66
N LEU A 364 2.86 14.36 -37.21
CA LEU A 364 1.76 13.82 -38.02
C LEU A 364 2.26 13.00 -39.22
N LYS A 365 3.43 13.36 -39.79
CA LYS A 365 4.04 12.64 -40.90
C LYS A 365 4.52 11.25 -40.46
N GLU A 366 5.21 11.16 -39.33
CA GLU A 366 5.64 9.86 -38.78
C GLU A 366 4.45 8.98 -38.43
N ILE A 367 3.35 9.57 -37.92
CA ILE A 367 2.09 8.83 -37.73
C ILE A 367 1.57 8.30 -39.06
N ASP A 368 1.58 9.14 -40.12
CA ASP A 368 1.12 8.74 -41.46
C ASP A 368 1.90 7.55 -42.02
N ASP A 369 3.23 7.59 -41.87
CA ASP A 369 4.15 6.53 -42.33
C ASP A 369 3.89 5.19 -41.60
N LEU A 370 3.39 5.24 -40.36
CA LEU A 370 3.10 4.06 -39.53
C LEU A 370 1.66 3.52 -39.71
N LEU A 371 0.75 4.23 -40.38
CA LEU A 371 -0.65 3.82 -40.50
C LEU A 371 -0.84 2.46 -41.17
N TYR A 372 0.05 2.08 -42.09
CA TYR A 372 0.01 0.77 -42.75
C TYR A 372 0.13 -0.38 -41.73
N GLU A 373 0.92 -0.19 -40.67
CA GLU A 373 1.12 -1.19 -39.61
C GLU A 373 0.07 -1.10 -38.49
N ASP A 374 -0.52 0.07 -38.31
CA ASP A 374 -1.26 0.43 -37.09
C ASP A 374 -2.78 0.49 -37.29
N ILE A 375 -3.27 0.56 -38.53
CA ILE A 375 -4.70 0.50 -38.87
C ILE A 375 -5.11 -0.94 -39.21
N PRO A 376 -6.20 -1.48 -38.62
CA PRO A 376 -6.57 -2.86 -38.86
C PRO A 376 -7.21 -3.07 -40.24
N GLY A 377 -6.78 -4.11 -40.94
CA GLY A 377 -7.30 -4.45 -42.27
C GLY A 377 -6.78 -3.52 -43.36
N ASP A 378 -7.65 -3.13 -44.29
CA ASP A 378 -7.27 -2.35 -45.47
C ASP A 378 -7.73 -0.90 -45.32
N ILE A 379 -6.83 0.07 -45.54
CA ILE A 379 -7.20 1.49 -45.67
C ILE A 379 -7.93 1.68 -47.01
N VAL A 380 -9.21 2.03 -46.94
CA VAL A 380 -10.09 2.26 -48.11
C VAL A 380 -9.99 3.69 -48.61
N LYS A 381 -9.83 4.65 -47.69
CA LYS A 381 -9.72 6.08 -48.00
C LYS A 381 -8.79 6.76 -47.00
N LYS A 382 -7.90 7.62 -47.48
CA LYS A 382 -7.06 8.50 -46.66
C LYS A 382 -7.06 9.91 -47.26
N GLU A 383 -7.34 10.92 -46.46
CA GLU A 383 -7.39 12.33 -46.87
C GLU A 383 -6.66 13.21 -45.86
N GLU A 384 -5.96 14.24 -46.33
CA GLU A 384 -5.36 15.25 -45.47
C GLU A 384 -6.42 16.27 -45.02
N LEU A 385 -6.39 16.62 -43.74
CA LEU A 385 -7.18 17.69 -43.13
C LEU A 385 -6.28 18.92 -42.93
N LYS A 386 -6.79 20.11 -43.26
CA LYS A 386 -6.04 21.38 -43.13
C LYS A 386 -6.60 22.30 -42.05
N GLU A 387 -7.91 22.29 -41.88
CA GLU A 387 -8.65 23.19 -40.98
C GLU A 387 -9.42 22.37 -39.93
N PRO A 388 -9.51 22.82 -38.67
CA PRO A 388 -8.75 23.95 -38.09
C PRO A 388 -7.27 23.61 -37.81
N TYR A 389 -6.88 22.34 -37.98
CA TYR A 389 -5.52 21.85 -37.76
C TYR A 389 -5.11 20.87 -38.85
N PRO A 390 -3.79 20.72 -39.11
CA PRO A 390 -3.29 19.63 -39.92
C PRO A 390 -3.71 18.28 -39.30
N GLY A 391 -4.18 17.38 -40.15
CA GLY A 391 -4.65 16.07 -39.72
C GLY A 391 -4.82 15.06 -40.84
N LEU A 392 -5.28 13.87 -40.48
CA LEU A 392 -5.55 12.75 -41.38
C LEU A 392 -6.97 12.23 -41.14
N SER A 393 -7.72 12.02 -42.22
CA SER A 393 -9.02 11.37 -42.21
C SER A 393 -8.90 10.01 -42.89
N ILE A 394 -9.15 8.93 -42.17
CA ILE A 394 -8.92 7.56 -42.63
C ILE A 394 -10.20 6.76 -42.52
N VAL A 395 -10.56 6.02 -43.57
CA VAL A 395 -11.58 4.97 -43.54
C VAL A 395 -10.88 3.66 -43.85
N ASN A 396 -11.05 2.67 -42.98
CA ASN A 396 -10.54 1.32 -43.19
C ASN A 396 -11.65 0.28 -43.10
N LYS A 397 -11.37 -0.88 -43.69
CA LYS A 397 -12.20 -2.07 -43.64
C LYS A 397 -11.41 -3.18 -42.96
N THR A 398 -11.91 -3.68 -41.83
CA THR A 398 -11.28 -4.77 -41.07
C THR A 398 -11.32 -6.08 -41.86
N LYS A 399 -10.53 -7.07 -41.44
CA LYS A 399 -10.57 -8.43 -42.04
C LYS A 399 -11.94 -9.11 -41.92
N LYS A 400 -12.81 -8.66 -41.02
CA LYS A 400 -14.20 -9.14 -40.86
C LYS A 400 -15.20 -8.40 -41.75
N GLY A 401 -14.74 -7.39 -42.50
CA GLY A 401 -15.57 -6.59 -43.39
C GLY A 401 -16.32 -5.45 -42.69
N GLU A 402 -15.94 -5.11 -41.47
CA GLU A 402 -16.47 -3.97 -40.71
C GLU A 402 -15.70 -2.71 -41.06
N PHE A 403 -16.36 -1.54 -40.99
CA PHE A 403 -15.72 -0.28 -41.30
C PHE A 403 -15.39 0.51 -40.03
N GLN A 404 -14.28 1.24 -40.06
CA GLN A 404 -13.93 2.21 -39.03
C GLN A 404 -13.53 3.53 -39.70
N LYS A 405 -13.69 4.63 -38.95
CA LYS A 405 -13.35 5.99 -39.36
C LYS A 405 -12.45 6.62 -38.31
N TYR A 406 -11.37 7.24 -38.74
CA TYR A 406 -10.41 7.93 -37.89
C TYR A 406 -10.24 9.37 -38.35
N HIS A 407 -10.23 10.32 -37.41
CA HIS A 407 -9.60 11.62 -37.59
C HIS A 407 -8.42 11.72 -36.63
N ILE A 408 -7.23 12.06 -37.14
CA ILE A 408 -6.03 12.32 -36.35
C ILE A 408 -5.64 13.79 -36.57
N TYR A 409 -5.61 14.60 -35.52
CA TYR A 409 -5.22 16.02 -35.59
C TYR A 409 -3.93 16.27 -34.81
N GLN A 410 -3.09 17.16 -35.34
CA GLN A 410 -1.94 17.69 -34.62
C GLN A 410 -2.16 19.17 -34.28
N THR A 411 -2.27 19.46 -32.97
CA THR A 411 -2.38 20.82 -32.45
C THR A 411 -1.04 21.26 -31.81
N PRO A 412 -0.88 22.54 -31.43
CA PRO A 412 0.28 22.99 -30.65
C PRO A 412 0.49 22.23 -29.34
N LEU A 413 -0.58 21.77 -28.66
CA LEU A 413 -0.50 21.14 -27.33
C LEU A 413 -0.64 19.61 -27.39
N GLU A 414 -1.44 19.08 -28.32
CA GLU A 414 -1.88 17.67 -28.32
C GLU A 414 -1.90 17.03 -29.71
N ILE A 415 -1.71 15.70 -29.75
CA ILE A 415 -2.21 14.82 -30.81
C ILE A 415 -3.60 14.31 -30.41
N ILE A 416 -4.59 14.44 -31.29
CA ILE A 416 -5.98 14.03 -31.04
C ILE A 416 -6.36 12.93 -32.03
N ILE A 417 -6.70 11.75 -31.55
CA ILE A 417 -7.13 10.59 -32.34
C ILE A 417 -8.58 10.30 -31.99
N ILE A 418 -9.48 10.48 -32.96
CA ILE A 418 -10.90 10.17 -32.85
C ILE A 418 -11.17 8.94 -33.72
N LYS A 419 -11.61 7.84 -33.11
CA LYS A 419 -11.93 6.58 -33.79
C LYS A 419 -13.40 6.24 -33.59
N TYR A 420 -14.11 5.98 -34.69
CA TYR A 420 -15.48 5.49 -34.70
C TYR A 420 -15.53 4.13 -35.39
N ALA A 421 -16.04 3.13 -34.69
CA ALA A 421 -16.06 1.73 -35.14
C ALA A 421 -17.41 1.10 -34.88
N GLY A 422 -17.82 0.17 -35.74
CA GLY A 422 -19.10 -0.53 -35.62
C GLY A 422 -19.24 -1.62 -36.67
N ARG A 423 -20.28 -2.45 -36.50
CA ARG A 423 -20.51 -3.63 -37.33
C ARG A 423 -20.88 -3.25 -38.77
N SER A 424 -20.49 -4.12 -39.71
CA SER A 424 -20.86 -4.02 -41.12
C SER A 424 -20.61 -2.61 -41.69
N ASP A 425 -21.56 -2.03 -42.44
CA ASP A 425 -21.47 -0.70 -43.04
C ASP A 425 -22.07 0.42 -42.16
N PHE A 426 -22.35 0.15 -40.88
CA PHE A 426 -22.98 1.11 -39.97
C PHE A 426 -22.18 2.41 -39.86
N VAL A 427 -20.84 2.31 -39.74
CA VAL A 427 -19.96 3.48 -39.67
C VAL A 427 -20.09 4.35 -40.92
N LEU A 428 -20.08 3.76 -42.12
CA LEU A 428 -20.20 4.52 -43.37
C LEU A 428 -21.52 5.30 -43.47
N LYS A 429 -22.59 4.80 -42.86
CA LYS A 429 -23.92 5.42 -42.88
C LYS A 429 -24.06 6.58 -41.89
N HIS A 430 -23.32 6.56 -40.77
CA HIS A 430 -23.54 7.49 -39.66
C HIS A 430 -22.32 8.36 -39.30
N GLU A 431 -21.12 8.07 -39.82
CA GLU A 431 -19.88 8.78 -39.46
C GLU A 431 -19.97 10.29 -39.70
N ALA A 432 -20.58 10.72 -40.81
CA ALA A 432 -20.70 12.13 -41.17
C ALA A 432 -21.39 12.97 -40.08
N LYS A 433 -22.34 12.40 -39.32
CA LYS A 433 -23.04 13.11 -38.23
C LYS A 433 -22.15 13.40 -37.03
N ILE A 434 -21.10 12.58 -36.84
CA ILE A 434 -20.09 12.74 -35.79
C ILE A 434 -18.95 13.63 -36.32
N PHE A 435 -18.31 13.24 -37.42
CA PHE A 435 -17.09 13.91 -37.88
C PHE A 435 -17.32 15.33 -38.43
N ASN A 436 -18.48 15.62 -39.04
CA ASN A 436 -18.80 16.99 -39.47
C ASN A 436 -19.22 17.90 -38.30
N SER A 437 -19.43 17.35 -37.11
CA SER A 437 -19.77 18.11 -35.91
C SER A 437 -18.57 18.45 -35.03
N ILE A 438 -17.38 17.95 -35.41
CA ILE A 438 -16.13 18.19 -34.67
C ILE A 438 -15.81 19.67 -34.71
N ASP A 439 -15.63 20.23 -33.53
CA ASP A 439 -15.27 21.62 -33.29
C ASP A 439 -14.16 21.64 -32.25
N ILE A 440 -12.97 22.07 -32.69
CA ILE A 440 -11.74 22.10 -31.90
C ILE A 440 -11.35 23.56 -31.72
N LYS A 441 -11.10 23.96 -30.47
CA LYS A 441 -10.65 25.31 -30.15
C LYS A 441 -9.40 25.67 -30.95
N THR A 442 -9.29 26.93 -31.41
CA THR A 442 -8.14 27.46 -32.16
C THR A 442 -7.29 28.42 -31.32
N PRO A 443 -5.99 28.63 -31.65
CA PRO A 443 -5.12 29.51 -30.86
C PRO A 443 -5.62 30.96 -30.85
N THR A 444 -5.44 31.64 -29.72
CA THR A 444 -5.88 33.01 -29.47
C THR A 444 -4.88 33.70 -28.55
N ASP A 445 -4.67 35.00 -28.74
CA ASP A 445 -3.76 35.79 -27.91
C ASP A 445 -4.42 36.28 -26.61
N SER A 446 -5.68 35.90 -26.39
CA SER A 446 -6.47 36.31 -25.23
C SER A 446 -6.01 35.62 -23.95
N ILE A 447 -5.95 36.40 -22.87
CA ILE A 447 -5.71 35.92 -21.51
C ILE A 447 -7.02 35.98 -20.73
N ILE A 448 -7.38 34.88 -20.07
CA ILE A 448 -8.53 34.79 -19.17
C ILE A 448 -8.08 34.60 -17.72
N THR A 449 -8.99 34.79 -16.77
CA THR A 449 -8.78 34.28 -15.42
C THR A 449 -9.32 32.86 -15.34
N PHE A 450 -8.43 31.87 -15.34
CA PHE A 450 -8.81 30.49 -15.07
C PHE A 450 -9.13 30.33 -13.58
N VAL A 451 -10.28 29.72 -13.28
CA VAL A 451 -10.70 29.37 -11.91
C VAL A 451 -10.85 27.86 -11.85
N SER A 452 -10.08 27.20 -10.98
CA SER A 452 -10.14 25.74 -10.88
C SER A 452 -11.47 25.26 -10.29
N PRO A 453 -11.85 23.99 -10.53
CA PRO A 453 -13.06 23.40 -9.94
C PRO A 453 -13.09 23.55 -8.42
N ALA A 454 -14.32 23.64 -7.88
CA ALA A 454 -14.58 24.03 -6.48
C ALA A 454 -13.95 25.38 -6.08
N LYS A 455 -13.56 26.22 -7.05
CA LYS A 455 -12.93 27.53 -6.81
C LYS A 455 -11.72 27.42 -5.88
N LYS A 456 -10.86 26.40 -6.05
CA LYS A 456 -9.71 26.17 -5.15
C LYS A 456 -8.59 27.20 -5.36
N PHE A 457 -8.28 27.52 -6.61
CA PHE A 457 -7.30 28.53 -6.99
C PHE A 457 -7.73 29.24 -8.27
N GLN A 458 -7.05 30.34 -8.58
CA GLN A 458 -7.19 31.01 -9.85
C GLN A 458 -5.85 31.58 -10.33
N VAL A 459 -5.73 31.76 -11.65
CA VAL A 459 -4.54 32.29 -12.31
C VAL A 459 -4.92 32.95 -13.64
N LYS A 460 -4.22 34.01 -14.05
CA LYS A 460 -4.33 34.53 -15.42
C LYS A 460 -3.63 33.55 -16.37
N PHE A 461 -4.32 33.09 -17.39
CA PHE A 461 -3.85 32.01 -18.25
C PHE A 461 -4.30 32.23 -19.70
N PRO A 462 -3.55 31.74 -20.71
CA PRO A 462 -4.01 31.72 -22.09
C PRO A 462 -5.42 31.14 -22.21
N GLU A 463 -6.28 31.78 -23.01
CA GLU A 463 -7.59 31.22 -23.32
C GLU A 463 -7.47 29.91 -24.10
N TYR A 464 -6.43 29.76 -24.91
CA TYR A 464 -6.10 28.49 -25.56
C TYR A 464 -5.36 27.56 -24.59
N TYR A 465 -6.12 26.69 -23.93
CA TYR A 465 -5.62 25.73 -22.94
C TYR A 465 -6.31 24.37 -23.04
N VAL A 466 -5.65 23.35 -22.49
CA VAL A 466 -6.21 22.03 -22.23
C VAL A 466 -6.02 21.68 -20.76
N THR A 467 -6.85 20.78 -20.23
CA THR A 467 -6.66 20.27 -18.87
C THR A 467 -6.65 18.75 -18.83
N SER A 468 -6.03 18.20 -17.80
CA SER A 468 -6.01 16.77 -17.51
C SER A 468 -6.42 16.53 -16.06
N ASN A 469 -7.42 15.67 -15.85
CA ASN A 469 -8.00 15.25 -14.58
C ASN A 469 -8.54 16.39 -13.69
N MET A 470 -8.81 17.57 -14.27
CA MET A 470 -9.12 18.79 -13.52
C MET A 470 -10.41 18.67 -12.68
N ALA A 471 -11.40 17.93 -13.19
CA ALA A 471 -12.71 17.74 -12.59
C ALA A 471 -12.78 16.63 -11.51
N ASN A 472 -11.72 15.85 -11.33
CA ASN A 472 -11.67 14.72 -10.39
C ASN A 472 -10.60 14.93 -9.30
N LYS A 473 -10.38 13.93 -8.45
CA LYS A 473 -9.30 13.91 -7.45
C LYS A 473 -7.99 13.37 -8.04
N GLY A 474 -6.87 13.65 -7.39
CA GLY A 474 -5.52 13.26 -7.80
C GLY A 474 -4.74 14.41 -8.44
N LYS A 475 -3.69 14.04 -9.19
CA LYS A 475 -2.84 14.96 -9.95
C LYS A 475 -3.66 15.64 -11.07
N LYS A 476 -3.47 16.95 -11.24
CA LYS A 476 -4.17 17.78 -12.22
C LYS A 476 -3.17 18.60 -13.01
N LEU A 477 -3.41 18.74 -14.31
CA LEU A 477 -2.57 19.53 -15.20
C LEU A 477 -3.42 20.50 -16.00
N LEU A 478 -2.93 21.73 -16.14
CA LEU A 478 -3.45 22.77 -17.01
C LEU A 478 -2.30 23.19 -17.92
N GLU A 479 -2.48 23.10 -19.24
CA GLU A 479 -1.46 23.45 -20.24
C GLU A 479 -2.01 24.55 -21.15
N GLY A 480 -1.21 25.54 -21.49
CA GLY A 480 -1.61 26.69 -22.30
C GLY A 480 -0.55 27.08 -23.31
N TYR A 481 -1.00 27.66 -24.41
CA TYR A 481 -0.14 28.13 -25.48
C TYR A 481 -0.59 29.52 -25.95
N LYS A 482 0.38 30.43 -26.10
CA LYS A 482 0.19 31.78 -26.63
C LYS A 482 1.53 32.31 -27.17
N ASP A 483 1.55 32.87 -28.37
CA ASP A 483 2.73 33.56 -28.96
C ASP A 483 4.05 32.77 -28.88
N ASP A 484 4.05 31.47 -29.22
CA ASP A 484 5.22 30.59 -29.09
C ASP A 484 5.77 30.42 -27.65
N ALA A 485 4.94 30.76 -26.66
CA ALA A 485 5.17 30.48 -25.26
C ALA A 485 4.25 29.37 -24.74
N TYR A 486 4.80 28.54 -23.85
CA TYR A 486 4.11 27.44 -23.19
C TYR A 486 3.96 27.72 -21.71
N TYR A 487 2.77 27.46 -21.20
CA TYR A 487 2.39 27.69 -19.81
C TYR A 487 1.88 26.37 -19.24
N PHE A 488 2.23 26.05 -18.01
CA PHE A 488 1.58 24.97 -17.30
C PHE A 488 1.37 25.27 -15.83
N VAL A 489 0.30 24.70 -15.28
CA VAL A 489 0.03 24.62 -13.84
C VAL A 489 -0.27 23.17 -13.51
N GLU A 490 0.49 22.61 -12.60
CA GLU A 490 0.25 21.28 -12.07
C GLU A 490 -0.12 21.36 -10.58
N GLU A 491 -1.21 20.69 -10.19
CA GLU A 491 -1.54 20.40 -8.80
C GLU A 491 -1.31 18.90 -8.56
N SER A 492 -0.37 18.58 -7.69
CA SER A 492 -0.08 17.20 -7.29
C SER A 492 -0.27 17.06 -5.79
N THR A 493 -0.75 15.89 -5.32
CA THR A 493 -1.15 15.73 -3.91
C THR A 493 -0.54 14.51 -3.26
N LEU A 494 -0.14 14.67 -1.99
CA LEU A 494 0.33 13.60 -1.13
C LEU A 494 -0.40 13.65 0.21
N HIS A 495 -1.05 12.55 0.58
CA HIS A 495 -1.68 12.39 1.88
C HIS A 495 -0.80 11.53 2.81
N ASP A 496 0.38 12.03 3.15
CA ASP A 496 1.32 11.35 4.05
C ASP A 496 1.10 11.78 5.50
N LEU A 497 0.50 10.89 6.28
CA LEU A 497 0.23 11.10 7.71
C LEU A 497 1.38 10.62 8.61
N SER A 498 2.38 9.95 8.03
CA SER A 498 3.49 9.32 8.74
C SER A 498 4.77 10.17 8.75
N TYR A 499 4.91 11.07 7.77
CA TYR A 499 6.05 11.96 7.62
C TYR A 499 5.63 13.34 7.07
N ILE A 500 6.20 14.39 7.66
CA ILE A 500 6.04 15.78 7.22
C ILE A 500 7.43 16.34 6.96
N GLU A 501 7.69 16.76 5.72
CA GLU A 501 8.93 17.41 5.30
C GLU A 501 8.84 18.94 5.49
N GLU A 502 10.00 19.59 5.58
CA GLU A 502 10.13 21.04 5.62
C GLU A 502 9.66 21.70 4.30
N ASP A 503 8.75 22.66 4.39
CA ASP A 503 8.14 23.27 3.20
C ASP A 503 9.14 24.06 2.35
N SER A 504 10.13 24.73 2.95
CA SER A 504 11.18 25.45 2.23
C SER A 504 12.07 24.51 1.43
N PHE A 505 12.38 23.35 2.01
CA PHE A 505 13.16 22.33 1.32
C PHE A 505 12.38 21.80 0.12
N GLU A 506 11.14 21.34 0.33
CA GLU A 506 10.32 20.79 -0.77
C GLU A 506 10.13 21.81 -1.89
N ALA A 507 9.76 23.05 -1.56
CA ALA A 507 9.52 24.10 -2.55
C ALA A 507 10.71 24.33 -3.49
N LYS A 508 11.94 24.23 -2.97
CA LYS A 508 13.17 24.36 -3.77
C LYS A 508 13.52 23.05 -4.47
N TYR A 509 13.47 21.94 -3.75
CA TYR A 509 14.00 20.65 -4.21
C TYR A 509 13.22 20.09 -5.40
N PHE A 510 11.91 20.38 -5.52
CA PHE A 510 11.15 20.03 -6.74
C PHE A 510 11.76 20.63 -8.02
N HIS A 511 12.32 21.84 -7.96
CA HIS A 511 12.96 22.47 -9.11
C HIS A 511 14.27 21.76 -9.44
N HIS A 512 15.07 21.46 -8.43
CA HIS A 512 16.31 20.71 -8.58
C HIS A 512 16.07 19.34 -9.22
N ALA A 513 15.13 18.55 -8.69
CA ALA A 513 14.78 17.24 -9.23
C ALA A 513 14.28 17.32 -10.68
N LEU A 514 13.43 18.30 -11.01
CA LEU A 514 12.91 18.49 -12.36
C LEU A 514 13.99 18.93 -13.35
N TYR A 515 14.89 19.83 -12.95
CA TYR A 515 16.01 20.26 -13.79
C TYR A 515 16.99 19.12 -14.04
N LEU A 516 17.33 18.33 -13.01
CA LEU A 516 18.15 17.13 -13.19
C LEU A 516 17.51 16.15 -14.18
N ASN A 517 16.21 15.86 -14.05
CA ASN A 517 15.50 14.99 -14.99
C ASN A 517 15.51 15.54 -16.44
N TYR A 518 15.58 16.86 -16.62
CA TYR A 518 15.71 17.49 -17.94
C TYR A 518 17.16 17.75 -18.37
N LYS A 519 18.15 17.30 -17.60
CA LYS A 519 19.59 17.56 -17.82
C LYS A 519 19.89 19.07 -17.94
N LEU A 520 19.23 19.86 -17.10
CA LEU A 520 19.39 21.30 -17.00
C LEU A 520 20.04 21.69 -15.67
N GLU A 521 20.75 22.82 -15.68
CA GLU A 521 21.25 23.44 -14.46
C GLU A 521 20.41 24.67 -14.08
N GLU A 522 20.20 24.86 -12.78
CA GLU A 522 19.55 26.06 -12.26
C GLU A 522 20.46 27.27 -12.46
N ALA A 523 20.06 28.20 -13.33
CA ALA A 523 20.83 29.41 -13.61
C ALA A 523 20.62 30.50 -12.54
N GLU A 524 19.41 30.60 -12.00
CA GLU A 524 19.04 31.57 -10.97
C GLU A 524 17.80 31.07 -10.21
N GLY A 525 17.76 31.29 -8.89
CA GLY A 525 16.58 30.98 -8.09
C GLY A 525 16.56 31.67 -6.73
N GLY A 526 15.38 31.73 -6.11
CA GLY A 526 15.22 32.32 -4.80
C GLY A 526 13.81 32.26 -4.24
N PHE A 527 13.71 32.28 -2.91
CA PHE A 527 12.43 32.31 -2.20
C PHE A 527 11.71 33.65 -2.38
N LYS A 528 10.39 33.58 -2.56
CA LYS A 528 9.52 34.76 -2.64
C LYS A 528 8.72 34.93 -1.36
N ARG A 529 8.41 36.19 -1.03
CA ARG A 529 7.60 36.54 0.13
C ARG A 529 6.13 36.18 -0.14
N GLY A 530 5.50 35.53 0.82
CA GLY A 530 4.09 35.15 0.80
C GLY A 530 3.73 34.41 2.08
N ASP A 531 2.46 34.00 2.20
CA ASP A 531 1.99 33.23 3.36
C ASP A 531 2.59 31.81 3.36
N TYR A 532 2.69 31.20 2.18
CA TYR A 532 3.30 29.89 1.98
C TYR A 532 4.76 29.99 1.51
N LYS A 533 5.54 28.93 1.72
CA LYS A 533 6.88 28.83 1.14
C LYS A 533 6.77 28.71 -0.38
N THR A 534 7.41 29.65 -1.06
CA THR A 534 7.40 29.76 -2.52
C THR A 534 8.81 29.93 -3.03
N TYR A 535 9.20 29.10 -3.99
CA TYR A 535 10.49 29.20 -4.68
C TYR A 535 10.23 29.49 -6.16
N GLU A 536 11.00 30.41 -6.74
CA GLU A 536 11.01 30.64 -8.19
C GLU A 536 12.43 30.48 -8.70
N SER A 537 12.59 29.86 -9.87
CA SER A 537 13.89 29.71 -10.53
C SER A 537 13.76 29.75 -12.05
N ARG A 538 14.91 29.75 -12.72
CA ARG A 538 15.00 29.54 -14.17
C ARG A 538 16.19 28.67 -14.53
N ALA A 539 16.03 27.92 -15.61
CA ALA A 539 17.10 27.24 -16.33
C ALA A 539 17.11 27.70 -17.79
N VAL A 540 18.29 27.74 -18.40
CA VAL A 540 18.45 28.10 -19.82
C VAL A 540 18.14 26.86 -20.66
N LEU A 541 17.18 26.95 -21.57
CA LEU A 541 16.84 25.85 -22.48
C LEU A 541 17.65 25.92 -23.77
N ASP A 542 17.72 27.10 -24.36
CA ASP A 542 18.49 27.36 -25.58
C ASP A 542 19.07 28.77 -25.49
N SER A 543 20.39 28.82 -25.40
CA SER A 543 21.15 30.07 -25.34
C SER A 543 21.08 30.88 -26.64
N THR A 544 20.73 30.25 -27.77
CA THR A 544 20.64 30.89 -29.09
C THR A 544 19.30 31.60 -29.27
N SER A 545 18.18 30.94 -28.95
CA SER A 545 16.85 31.57 -28.99
C SER A 545 16.53 32.42 -27.77
N GLY A 546 17.31 32.29 -26.69
CA GLY A 546 17.06 32.99 -25.42
C GLY A 546 15.87 32.44 -24.63
N LYS A 547 15.34 31.27 -25.00
CA LYS A 547 14.24 30.61 -24.28
C LYS A 547 14.74 30.03 -22.95
N ASN A 548 13.96 30.25 -21.90
CA ASN A 548 14.22 29.77 -20.55
C ASN A 548 13.03 28.97 -20.03
N LEU A 549 13.29 27.96 -19.20
CA LEU A 549 12.27 27.29 -18.38
C LEU A 549 12.21 27.99 -17.03
N HIS A 550 11.16 28.77 -16.80
CA HIS A 550 10.87 29.38 -15.51
C HIS A 550 9.93 28.49 -14.71
N LEU A 551 10.26 28.27 -13.44
CA LEU A 551 9.45 27.47 -12.53
C LEU A 551 9.07 28.27 -11.28
N LYS A 552 7.89 27.97 -10.74
CA LYS A 552 7.42 28.46 -9.45
C LYS A 552 6.70 27.35 -8.70
N THR A 553 7.19 27.01 -7.52
CA THR A 553 6.53 26.02 -6.64
C THR A 553 5.92 26.68 -5.42
N ILE A 554 4.73 26.20 -5.02
CA ILE A 554 4.06 26.56 -3.77
C ILE A 554 3.66 25.27 -3.05
N VAL A 555 4.05 25.16 -1.78
CA VAL A 555 3.70 24.03 -0.91
C VAL A 555 2.57 24.45 0.02
N LYS A 556 1.41 23.79 -0.07
CA LYS A 556 0.21 24.14 0.69
C LYS A 556 -0.58 22.87 1.09
N ASP A 557 -0.70 22.61 2.38
CA ASP A 557 -1.43 21.45 2.93
C ASP A 557 -0.85 20.12 2.37
N GLY A 558 -1.68 19.21 1.86
CA GLY A 558 -1.26 18.02 1.11
C GLY A 558 -1.10 18.24 -0.38
N SER A 559 -1.18 19.48 -0.87
CA SER A 559 -1.07 19.83 -2.28
C SER A 559 0.23 20.58 -2.57
N TYR A 560 0.82 20.24 -3.71
CA TYR A 560 1.97 20.89 -4.29
C TYR A 560 1.54 21.51 -5.61
N TYR A 561 1.90 22.78 -5.82
CA TYR A 561 1.56 23.50 -7.04
C TYR A 561 2.86 23.87 -7.75
N LEU A 562 3.03 23.40 -8.98
CA LEU A 562 4.12 23.80 -9.85
C LEU A 562 3.55 24.59 -11.02
N LEU A 563 4.03 25.82 -11.18
CA LEU A 563 3.77 26.64 -12.36
C LEU A 563 5.03 26.68 -13.19
N GLY A 564 4.88 26.54 -14.50
CA GLY A 564 5.97 26.68 -15.44
C GLY A 564 5.64 27.56 -16.63
N TYR A 565 6.66 28.27 -17.10
CA TYR A 565 6.59 29.13 -18.27
C TYR A 565 7.84 28.93 -19.12
N VAL A 566 7.64 28.67 -20.41
CA VAL A 566 8.69 28.63 -21.43
C VAL A 566 8.39 29.69 -22.47
N GLY A 567 9.28 30.66 -22.63
CA GLY A 567 9.12 31.73 -23.60
C GLY A 567 10.22 32.80 -23.46
N THR A 568 10.18 33.80 -24.32
CA THR A 568 11.15 34.92 -24.33
C THR A 568 10.60 36.18 -23.64
N ASN A 569 9.27 36.32 -23.53
CA ASN A 569 8.63 37.47 -22.89
C ASN A 569 8.65 37.32 -21.36
N THR A 570 9.37 38.21 -20.67
CA THR A 570 9.50 38.17 -19.21
C THR A 570 8.35 38.84 -18.45
N ASP A 571 7.57 39.70 -19.12
CA ASP A 571 6.39 40.35 -18.55
C ASP A 571 5.23 39.37 -18.44
N ASP A 572 4.97 38.60 -19.50
CA ASP A 572 3.95 37.53 -19.53
C ASP A 572 4.20 36.52 -18.40
N LYS A 573 5.44 36.06 -18.26
CA LYS A 573 5.88 35.20 -17.15
C LYS A 573 5.59 35.84 -15.79
N THR A 574 5.92 37.11 -15.63
CA THR A 574 5.79 37.82 -14.35
C THR A 574 4.33 38.03 -13.98
N GLU A 575 3.48 38.36 -14.95
CA GLU A 575 2.03 38.47 -14.74
C GLU A 575 1.42 37.10 -14.39
N PHE A 576 1.77 36.05 -15.14
CA PHE A 576 1.32 34.68 -14.86
C PHE A 576 1.65 34.27 -13.42
N PHE A 577 2.92 34.35 -13.01
CA PHE A 577 3.35 33.94 -11.66
C PHE A 577 2.76 34.80 -10.55
N LYS A 578 2.55 36.11 -10.76
CA LYS A 578 1.94 36.99 -9.75
C LYS A 578 0.43 36.83 -9.65
N SER A 579 -0.23 36.39 -10.72
CA SER A 579 -1.69 36.26 -10.76
C SER A 579 -2.22 35.05 -10.01
N PHE A 580 -1.37 34.04 -9.76
CA PHE A 580 -1.78 32.83 -9.05
C PHE A 580 -2.15 33.14 -7.59
N LYS A 581 -3.36 32.77 -7.20
CA LYS A 581 -3.82 32.89 -5.80
C LYS A 581 -4.78 31.77 -5.42
N PHE A 582 -4.77 31.44 -4.13
CA PHE A 582 -5.76 30.54 -3.53
C PHE A 582 -7.05 31.29 -3.25
N ASN A 583 -8.17 30.62 -3.49
CA ASN A 583 -9.50 31.11 -3.23
C ASN A 583 -10.11 30.35 -2.04
N LYS A 584 -11.27 30.81 -1.54
CA LYS A 584 -12.05 30.01 -0.60
C LYS A 584 -12.72 28.86 -1.36
N THR A 585 -12.24 27.64 -1.13
CA THR A 585 -12.78 26.44 -1.75
C THR A 585 -14.25 26.25 -1.41
N ASP A 586 -15.04 25.93 -2.42
CA ASP A 586 -16.48 25.67 -2.34
C ASP A 586 -16.72 24.21 -1.96
N TYR A 587 -17.12 24.01 -0.70
CA TYR A 587 -17.62 22.74 -0.19
C TYR A 587 -19.15 22.86 -0.03
N SER A 588 -19.86 22.38 -1.05
CA SER A 588 -21.32 22.29 -1.11
C SER A 588 -21.76 20.83 -1.29
N GLY A 589 -23.07 20.56 -1.14
CA GLY A 589 -23.64 19.22 -1.34
C GLY A 589 -23.43 18.25 -0.18
N PHE A 590 -23.41 18.73 1.06
CA PHE A 590 -23.33 17.84 2.23
C PHE A 590 -24.64 17.08 2.43
N GLU A 591 -24.52 15.76 2.58
CA GLU A 591 -25.62 14.86 2.91
C GLU A 591 -25.26 13.94 4.06
N LYS A 592 -26.28 13.50 4.80
CA LYS A 592 -26.10 12.51 5.87
C LYS A 592 -25.87 11.15 5.24
N LEU A 593 -24.68 10.61 5.44
CA LEU A 593 -24.23 9.32 4.96
C LEU A 593 -24.14 8.31 6.10
N VAL A 594 -24.53 7.07 5.82
CA VAL A 594 -24.42 5.91 6.73
C VAL A 594 -23.39 4.96 6.14
N ASP A 595 -22.21 4.85 6.75
CA ASP A 595 -21.21 3.86 6.35
C ASP A 595 -21.52 2.53 7.04
N THR A 596 -21.95 1.55 6.24
CA THR A 596 -22.33 0.21 6.71
C THR A 596 -21.14 -0.75 6.81
N SER A 597 -19.96 -0.38 6.30
CA SER A 597 -18.72 -1.17 6.37
C SER A 597 -18.00 -0.97 7.70
N LEU A 598 -17.91 0.29 8.14
CA LEU A 598 -17.26 0.73 9.37
C LEU A 598 -18.27 1.01 10.50
N HIS A 599 -19.57 1.15 10.20
CA HIS A 599 -20.67 1.37 11.14
C HIS A 599 -20.63 2.74 11.85
N PHE A 600 -20.64 3.82 11.06
CA PHE A 600 -20.81 5.18 11.57
C PHE A 600 -21.73 5.99 10.64
N THR A 601 -22.26 7.10 11.16
CA THR A 601 -22.94 8.12 10.35
C THR A 601 -22.14 9.40 10.33
N VAL A 602 -22.16 10.13 9.22
CA VAL A 602 -21.46 11.41 9.06
C VAL A 602 -22.23 12.32 8.09
N ASN A 603 -22.04 13.62 8.18
CA ASN A 603 -22.47 14.58 7.16
C ASN A 603 -21.26 14.87 6.25
N THR A 604 -21.36 14.55 4.97
CA THR A 604 -20.24 14.62 4.03
C THR A 604 -20.73 14.98 2.64
N ASN A 605 -19.88 15.63 1.84
CA ASN A 605 -20.10 15.84 0.41
C ASN A 605 -19.18 14.98 -0.46
N ALA A 606 -18.44 14.06 0.17
CA ALA A 606 -17.64 13.03 -0.51
C ALA A 606 -18.45 11.75 -0.65
N LYS A 607 -18.33 11.06 -1.80
CA LYS A 607 -18.94 9.75 -2.03
C LYS A 607 -18.36 8.73 -1.04
N SER A 608 -19.19 7.77 -0.60
CA SER A 608 -18.69 6.61 0.15
C SER A 608 -17.70 5.84 -0.72
N PRO A 609 -16.52 5.47 -0.21
CA PRO A 609 -15.62 4.59 -0.92
C PRO A 609 -16.33 3.27 -1.20
N LEU A 610 -16.27 2.80 -2.44
CA LEU A 610 -16.78 1.47 -2.80
C LEU A 610 -15.91 0.41 -2.11
N PRO A 611 -16.50 -0.70 -1.62
CA PRO A 611 -15.71 -1.77 -1.02
C PRO A 611 -14.71 -2.31 -2.04
N ASN A 612 -13.41 -2.23 -1.73
CA ASN A 612 -12.37 -2.76 -2.59
C ASN A 612 -12.44 -4.30 -2.63
N PRO A 613 -12.74 -4.94 -3.78
CA PRO A 613 -12.79 -6.39 -3.89
C PRO A 613 -11.41 -7.04 -3.68
N TYR A 614 -10.31 -6.32 -3.95
CA TYR A 614 -8.93 -6.79 -3.85
C TYR A 614 -8.26 -6.52 -2.49
N GLY A 615 -8.79 -5.56 -1.72
CA GLY A 615 -8.17 -5.09 -0.46
C GLY A 615 -8.27 -6.05 0.73
N TYR A 616 -9.14 -7.06 0.64
CA TYR A 616 -9.37 -8.04 1.72
C TYR A 616 -8.50 -9.30 1.63
N GLY A 617 -7.63 -9.41 0.61
CA GLY A 617 -6.75 -10.56 0.38
C GLY A 617 -5.26 -10.32 0.66
N TYR A 618 -4.80 -9.07 0.80
CA TYR A 618 -3.36 -8.77 0.91
C TYR A 618 -2.80 -8.89 2.35
N TYR A 619 -3.67 -8.79 3.35
CA TYR A 619 -3.41 -9.22 4.72
C TYR A 619 -4.38 -10.35 4.97
N GLY A 620 -3.87 -11.59 5.07
CA GLY A 620 -4.67 -12.80 5.14
C GLY A 620 -5.81 -12.70 6.15
N SER A 621 -7.01 -12.42 5.66
CA SER A 621 -8.22 -12.80 6.38
C SER A 621 -8.24 -14.32 6.32
N ASN A 622 -7.59 -14.92 7.32
CA ASN A 622 -7.59 -16.35 7.46
C ASN A 622 -9.05 -16.79 7.60
N LYS A 623 -9.39 -17.93 7.00
CA LYS A 623 -10.70 -18.58 7.14
C LYS A 623 -11.08 -18.91 8.60
N ASP A 624 -10.19 -18.61 9.55
CA ASP A 624 -10.26 -18.94 10.98
C ASP A 624 -10.42 -17.71 11.91
N ASP A 625 -10.61 -16.48 11.38
CA ASP A 625 -10.72 -15.26 12.21
C ASP A 625 -11.91 -15.34 13.19
N LYS A 626 -11.63 -15.60 14.47
CA LYS A 626 -12.67 -15.79 15.48
C LYS A 626 -13.33 -14.46 15.84
N ASP A 627 -14.60 -14.51 16.24
CA ASP A 627 -15.38 -13.30 16.53
C ASP A 627 -14.78 -12.47 17.67
N TYR A 628 -14.08 -13.10 18.61
CA TYR A 628 -13.45 -12.44 19.74
C TYR A 628 -12.15 -11.71 19.39
N GLU A 629 -11.55 -11.95 18.21
CA GLU A 629 -10.24 -11.41 17.85
C GLU A 629 -10.28 -9.90 17.53
N GLU A 630 -9.11 -9.27 17.53
CA GLU A 630 -8.99 -7.88 17.10
C GLU A 630 -9.18 -7.79 15.58
N LYS A 631 -10.05 -6.89 15.13
CA LYS A 631 -10.32 -6.66 13.70
C LYS A 631 -10.16 -5.18 13.38
N THR A 632 -9.25 -4.85 12.47
CA THR A 632 -9.03 -3.48 12.00
C THR A 632 -9.51 -3.33 10.56
N LYS A 633 -10.30 -2.29 10.30
CA LYS A 633 -10.75 -1.89 8.96
C LYS A 633 -10.48 -0.41 8.76
N SER A 634 -10.12 -0.01 7.55
CA SER A 634 -9.87 1.41 7.23
C SER A 634 -10.50 1.79 5.89
N THR A 635 -10.85 3.07 5.76
CA THR A 635 -11.32 3.67 4.50
C THR A 635 -10.88 5.13 4.41
N THR A 636 -10.91 5.70 3.21
CA THR A 636 -10.52 7.10 2.97
C THR A 636 -11.59 7.83 2.18
N TYR A 637 -12.15 8.90 2.77
CA TYR A 637 -13.07 9.80 2.06
C TYR A 637 -12.30 10.92 1.40
N SER A 638 -12.50 11.11 0.10
CA SER A 638 -11.76 12.09 -0.70
C SER A 638 -12.70 13.03 -1.43
N THR A 639 -12.35 14.31 -1.49
CA THR A 639 -13.08 15.32 -2.27
C THR A 639 -12.40 15.58 -3.62
N LYS A 640 -13.16 16.13 -4.59
CA LYS A 640 -12.60 16.64 -5.86
C LYS A 640 -11.60 17.80 -5.68
N ALA A 641 -11.56 18.41 -4.50
CA ALA A 641 -10.58 19.43 -4.11
C ALA A 641 -9.29 18.82 -3.51
N ASN A 642 -9.11 17.50 -3.58
CA ASN A 642 -7.94 16.76 -3.09
C ASN A 642 -7.74 16.77 -1.57
N GLU A 643 -8.78 17.05 -0.79
CA GLU A 643 -8.75 16.79 0.66
C GLU A 643 -9.21 15.37 0.96
N GLN A 644 -8.57 14.74 1.96
CA GLN A 644 -8.82 13.35 2.34
C GLN A 644 -8.96 13.20 3.87
N ILE A 645 -9.81 12.27 4.29
CA ILE A 645 -9.97 11.85 5.69
C ILE A 645 -9.81 10.34 5.73
N GLU A 646 -8.76 9.87 6.40
CA GLU A 646 -8.57 8.47 6.71
C GLU A 646 -9.34 8.12 7.99
N ILE A 647 -10.15 7.06 7.93
CA ILE A 647 -10.88 6.52 9.06
C ILE A 647 -10.44 5.09 9.28
N THR A 648 -9.92 4.81 10.46
CA THR A 648 -9.61 3.46 10.91
C THR A 648 -10.55 3.07 12.04
N ARG A 649 -11.16 1.89 11.95
CA ARG A 649 -11.93 1.26 13.01
C ARG A 649 -11.21 0.02 13.50
N THR A 650 -10.85 0.02 14.78
CA THR A 650 -10.31 -1.13 15.48
C THR A 650 -11.35 -1.67 16.44
N LYS A 651 -11.83 -2.88 16.14
CA LYS A 651 -12.56 -3.72 17.10
C LYS A 651 -11.51 -4.43 17.94
N PHE A 652 -11.36 -4.09 19.20
CA PHE A 652 -10.37 -4.75 20.07
C PHE A 652 -10.75 -6.22 20.33
N HIS A 653 -9.73 -7.01 20.68
CA HIS A 653 -9.96 -8.36 21.20
C HIS A 653 -10.93 -8.31 22.40
N ASP A 654 -11.81 -9.31 22.54
CA ASP A 654 -12.85 -9.30 23.57
C ASP A 654 -12.29 -9.26 24.99
N LEU A 655 -11.09 -9.81 25.21
CA LEU A 655 -10.34 -9.73 26.47
C LEU A 655 -9.49 -8.46 26.66
N GLN A 656 -9.43 -7.55 25.69
CA GLN A 656 -8.61 -6.33 25.81
C GLN A 656 -9.00 -5.50 27.04
N MET A 657 -8.02 -5.17 27.88
CA MET A 657 -8.18 -4.25 29.01
C MET A 657 -7.20 -3.09 28.93
N PHE A 658 -7.66 -1.89 29.30
CA PHE A 658 -6.81 -0.75 29.65
C PHE A 658 -7.06 -0.39 31.12
N HIS A 659 -6.02 0.08 31.83
CA HIS A 659 -6.17 0.45 33.24
C HIS A 659 -7.20 1.57 33.45
N ASN A 660 -7.25 2.50 32.51
CA ASN A 660 -8.19 3.61 32.42
C ASN A 660 -8.13 4.20 31.00
N ILE A 661 -9.00 5.17 30.73
CA ILE A 661 -9.06 5.82 29.42
C ILE A 661 -7.76 6.57 29.07
N ASP A 662 -7.05 7.12 30.07
CA ASP A 662 -5.80 7.86 29.81
C ASP A 662 -4.65 6.96 29.35
N SER A 663 -4.62 5.69 29.81
CA SER A 663 -3.69 4.68 29.32
C SER A 663 -3.88 4.42 27.82
N LEU A 664 -5.13 4.34 27.35
CA LEU A 664 -5.41 4.21 25.91
C LEU A 664 -4.94 5.45 25.14
N TRP A 665 -5.20 6.66 25.65
CA TRP A 665 -4.78 7.91 25.00
C TRP A 665 -3.26 8.08 24.92
N GLN A 666 -2.52 7.62 25.93
CA GLN A 666 -1.06 7.58 25.89
C GLN A 666 -0.57 6.63 24.79
N ASP A 667 -1.20 5.46 24.63
CA ASP A 667 -0.87 4.52 23.56
C ASP A 667 -1.15 5.13 22.18
N VAL A 668 -2.25 5.86 22.02
CA VAL A 668 -2.59 6.59 20.78
C VAL A 668 -1.52 7.64 20.45
N GLU A 669 -1.11 8.50 21.39
CA GLU A 669 -0.04 9.49 21.15
C GLU A 669 1.32 8.84 20.86
N ARG A 670 1.63 7.73 21.54
CA ARG A 670 2.87 6.98 21.30
C ARG A 670 2.90 6.43 19.87
N LYS A 671 1.78 5.85 19.40
CA LYS A 671 1.61 5.36 18.03
C LYS A 671 1.71 6.49 16.99
N ALA A 672 1.16 7.67 17.26
CA ALA A 672 1.26 8.83 16.37
C ALA A 672 2.72 9.27 16.11
N ASN A 673 3.63 9.02 17.06
CA ASN A 673 5.05 9.26 16.88
C ASN A 673 5.82 8.08 16.28
N GLY A 674 5.17 6.99 15.85
CA GLY A 674 5.85 5.78 15.38
C GLY A 674 6.68 5.07 16.45
N ALA A 675 6.45 5.39 17.74
CA ALA A 675 7.14 4.74 18.85
C ALA A 675 6.44 3.44 19.23
N THR A 676 7.22 2.40 19.47
CA THR A 676 6.77 1.13 20.06
C THR A 676 7.43 0.93 21.41
N ARG A 677 7.10 -0.17 22.10
CA ARG A 677 7.79 -0.56 23.34
C ARG A 677 9.31 -0.73 23.15
N TYR A 678 9.74 -1.08 21.94
CA TYR A 678 11.14 -1.43 21.64
C TYR A 678 11.85 -0.42 20.73
N TYR A 679 11.11 0.56 20.18
CA TYR A 679 11.63 1.52 19.23
C TYR A 679 11.15 2.93 19.56
N THR A 680 12.07 3.86 19.76
CA THR A 680 11.76 5.28 19.82
C THR A 680 12.40 5.95 18.61
N PRO A 681 11.62 6.54 17.69
CA PRO A 681 12.19 7.21 16.53
C PRO A 681 13.01 8.43 16.92
N ARG A 682 14.06 8.70 16.13
CA ARG A 682 15.00 9.81 16.34
C ARG A 682 14.35 11.19 16.23
N LYS A 683 13.32 11.34 15.40
CA LYS A 683 12.52 12.57 15.21
C LYS A 683 11.08 12.29 15.66
N LYS A 684 10.57 13.10 16.58
CA LYS A 684 9.18 13.03 17.09
C LYS A 684 8.40 14.24 16.59
N PHE A 685 7.12 14.06 16.31
CA PHE A 685 6.22 15.16 16.04
C PHE A 685 5.92 15.93 17.31
N ARG A 686 5.69 17.24 17.16
CA ARG A 686 5.17 18.07 18.23
C ARG A 686 3.66 17.86 18.31
N ILE A 687 3.18 17.26 19.40
CA ILE A 687 1.74 17.07 19.67
C ILE A 687 1.20 18.21 20.54
N PHE A 688 0.09 18.84 20.12
CA PHE A 688 -0.55 19.98 20.79
C PHE A 688 -2.07 20.00 20.57
N ASN A 689 -2.77 20.98 21.14
CA ASN A 689 -4.24 21.13 21.08
C ASN A 689 -5.02 19.87 21.50
N ARG A 690 -4.60 19.26 22.61
CA ARG A 690 -5.24 18.07 23.19
C ARG A 690 -6.61 18.44 23.74
N SER A 691 -7.63 17.69 23.36
CA SER A 691 -9.00 17.83 23.86
C SER A 691 -9.60 16.47 24.15
N LYS A 692 -10.12 16.29 25.36
CA LYS A 692 -10.81 15.07 25.82
C LYS A 692 -12.27 15.41 26.10
N ALA A 693 -13.17 14.55 25.67
CA ALA A 693 -14.58 14.65 26.04
C ALA A 693 -15.17 13.26 26.30
N LYS A 694 -16.25 13.23 27.09
CA LYS A 694 -17.06 12.04 27.36
C LYS A 694 -18.52 12.41 27.22
N LYS A 695 -19.27 11.62 26.46
CA LYS A 695 -20.72 11.71 26.36
C LYS A 695 -21.27 10.28 26.44
N ASP A 696 -22.04 9.99 27.49
CA ASP A 696 -22.56 8.65 27.78
C ASP A 696 -21.45 7.58 27.84
N ASP A 697 -21.50 6.57 26.96
CA ASP A 697 -20.52 5.50 26.82
C ASP A 697 -19.44 5.77 25.74
N ILE A 698 -19.41 7.00 25.21
CA ILE A 698 -18.46 7.44 24.17
C ILE A 698 -17.40 8.35 24.79
N TYR A 699 -16.13 7.97 24.60
CA TYR A 699 -14.97 8.78 24.95
C TYR A 699 -14.30 9.28 23.68
N SER A 700 -14.02 10.58 23.59
CA SER A 700 -13.31 11.14 22.45
C SER A 700 -12.02 11.82 22.86
N TYR A 701 -10.99 11.68 22.03
CA TYR A 701 -9.71 12.34 22.20
C TYR A 701 -9.18 12.90 20.89
N SER A 702 -9.02 14.22 20.83
CA SER A 702 -8.51 14.92 19.66
C SER A 702 -7.20 15.63 19.98
N PHE A 703 -6.31 15.67 18.99
CA PHE A 703 -5.06 16.42 19.05
C PHE A 703 -4.57 16.75 17.65
N LYS A 704 -3.57 17.62 17.56
CA LYS A 704 -2.84 17.91 16.33
C LYS A 704 -1.37 17.58 16.49
N TYR A 705 -0.72 17.17 15.41
CA TYR A 705 0.72 16.99 15.37
C TYR A 705 1.35 17.54 14.10
N THR A 706 2.59 18.00 14.19
CA THR A 706 3.31 18.64 13.07
C THR A 706 4.83 18.53 13.25
N ASP A 707 5.55 18.84 12.17
CA ASP A 707 6.98 19.13 12.20
C ASP A 707 7.22 20.63 12.45
N SER A 708 8.30 21.01 13.13
CA SER A 708 8.51 22.42 13.51
C SER A 708 8.69 23.38 12.32
N ASN A 709 9.06 22.88 11.15
CA ASN A 709 9.39 23.68 9.97
C ASN A 709 8.39 23.51 8.81
N SER A 710 7.15 23.10 9.11
CA SER A 710 6.10 22.97 8.10
C SER A 710 4.79 23.62 8.56
N ALA A 711 4.07 24.21 7.61
CA ALA A 711 2.70 24.67 7.78
C ALA A 711 1.70 23.49 7.80
N LYS A 712 2.10 22.31 7.33
CA LYS A 712 1.28 21.10 7.32
C LYS A 712 1.12 20.55 8.74
N GLN A 713 -0.09 20.15 9.11
CA GLN A 713 -0.38 19.51 10.39
C GLN A 713 -1.31 18.34 10.18
N VAL A 714 -1.19 17.29 10.99
CA VAL A 714 -2.21 16.24 11.02
C VAL A 714 -3.16 16.49 12.18
N MET A 715 -4.45 16.50 11.87
CA MET A 715 -5.54 16.56 12.84
C MET A 715 -6.06 15.15 13.10
N VAL A 716 -6.10 14.77 14.38
CA VAL A 716 -6.53 13.44 14.82
C VAL A 716 -7.76 13.57 15.72
N LYS A 717 -8.76 12.71 15.50
CA LYS A 717 -9.89 12.52 16.41
C LYS A 717 -10.10 11.03 16.66
N ASN A 718 -9.94 10.61 17.91
CA ASN A 718 -10.19 9.26 18.37
C ASN A 718 -11.54 9.20 19.08
N ILE A 719 -12.30 8.14 18.85
CA ILE A 719 -13.63 7.94 19.44
C ILE A 719 -13.72 6.48 19.89
N LEU A 720 -13.68 6.24 21.19
CA LEU A 720 -13.90 4.93 21.80
C LEU A 720 -15.37 4.79 22.17
N LYS A 721 -16.01 3.71 21.70
CA LYS A 721 -17.33 3.26 22.15
C LYS A 721 -17.24 1.77 22.50
N LYS A 722 -17.37 1.45 23.80
CA LYS A 722 -17.20 0.08 24.34
C LYS A 722 -15.88 -0.56 23.88
N GLY A 723 -15.94 -1.59 23.03
CA GLY A 723 -14.79 -2.34 22.53
C GLY A 723 -14.24 -1.86 21.19
N VAL A 724 -14.73 -0.73 20.66
CA VAL A 724 -14.38 -0.24 19.32
C VAL A 724 -13.79 1.16 19.40
N LEU A 725 -12.63 1.34 18.76
CA LEU A 725 -11.96 2.61 18.60
C LEU A 725 -12.03 3.04 17.13
N PHE A 726 -12.57 4.23 16.88
CA PHE A 726 -12.44 4.93 15.61
C PHE A 726 -11.33 5.97 15.71
N GLU A 727 -10.46 6.02 14.70
CA GLU A 727 -9.44 7.04 14.54
C GLU A 727 -9.66 7.74 13.20
N LEU A 728 -9.88 9.06 13.24
CA LEU A 728 -9.93 9.92 12.06
C LEU A 728 -8.60 10.68 11.97
N LYS A 729 -7.95 10.65 10.81
CA LYS A 729 -6.73 11.41 10.52
C LYS A 729 -6.88 12.19 9.21
N THR A 730 -6.45 13.46 9.26
CA THR A 730 -6.46 14.34 8.10
C THR A 730 -5.30 15.30 8.14
N LEU A 731 -4.65 15.48 6.99
CA LEU A 731 -3.68 16.56 6.77
C LEU A 731 -4.43 17.88 6.58
N ILE A 732 -4.13 18.86 7.42
CA ILE A 732 -4.67 20.22 7.39
C ILE A 732 -3.53 21.24 7.30
N ASP A 733 -3.89 22.48 7.07
CA ASP A 733 -2.96 23.60 7.05
C ASP A 733 -3.11 24.50 8.28
N SER A 734 -1.97 24.85 8.86
CA SER A 734 -1.87 25.73 10.01
C SER A 734 -2.21 27.19 9.71
N ILE A 735 -2.07 27.62 8.45
CA ILE A 735 -2.29 29.00 8.03
C ILE A 735 -3.78 29.24 7.77
N SER A 736 -4.40 28.44 6.91
CA SER A 736 -5.82 28.56 6.55
C SER A 736 -6.78 27.80 7.49
N GLY A 737 -6.27 26.87 8.29
CA GLY A 737 -7.08 26.05 9.20
C GLY A 737 -7.77 24.88 8.50
N PRO A 738 -8.54 24.05 9.23
CA PRO A 738 -9.30 22.96 8.65
C PRO A 738 -10.43 23.49 7.75
N SER A 739 -10.65 22.82 6.62
CA SER A 739 -11.70 23.19 5.69
C SER A 739 -13.11 22.90 6.24
N LYS A 740 -14.14 23.37 5.50
CA LYS A 740 -15.53 23.03 5.80
C LYS A 740 -15.78 21.52 5.67
N PHE A 741 -15.14 20.84 4.71
CA PHE A 741 -15.23 19.38 4.58
C PHE A 741 -14.72 18.68 5.84
N VAL A 742 -13.52 19.05 6.31
CA VAL A 742 -12.93 18.44 7.51
C VAL A 742 -13.76 18.72 8.75
N THR A 743 -14.16 19.98 8.97
CA THR A 743 -14.93 20.36 10.17
C THR A 743 -16.29 19.69 10.21
N GLU A 744 -17.07 19.74 9.11
CA GLU A 744 -18.39 19.11 9.06
C GLU A 744 -18.30 17.59 9.25
N PHE A 745 -17.32 16.93 8.62
CA PHE A 745 -17.12 15.49 8.77
C PHE A 745 -16.72 15.11 10.20
N TYR A 746 -15.75 15.81 10.79
CA TYR A 746 -15.29 15.53 12.15
C TYR A 746 -16.39 15.78 13.19
N ASP A 747 -17.16 16.86 13.04
CA ASP A 747 -18.17 17.28 14.02
C ASP A 747 -19.43 16.41 13.98
N SER A 748 -19.83 15.95 12.79
CA SER A 748 -21.00 15.09 12.60
C SER A 748 -20.75 13.59 12.79
N PHE A 749 -19.49 13.15 12.84
CA PHE A 749 -19.13 11.73 12.97
C PHE A 749 -19.73 11.09 14.23
N THR A 750 -20.57 10.07 14.02
CA THR A 750 -21.29 9.38 15.10
C THR A 750 -21.23 7.86 14.90
N PRO A 751 -20.63 7.09 15.82
CA PRO A 751 -20.65 5.63 15.75
C PRO A 751 -22.07 5.06 15.85
N ILE A 752 -22.41 4.12 14.96
CA ILE A 752 -23.71 3.42 14.99
C ILE A 752 -23.67 2.37 16.11
N ASP A 753 -24.78 2.19 16.83
CA ASP A 753 -24.88 1.16 17.87
C ASP A 753 -25.13 -0.20 17.23
N THR A 754 -24.06 -0.98 17.10
CA THR A 754 -24.11 -2.41 16.82
C THR A 754 -23.13 -3.09 17.79
N LEU A 755 -23.54 -4.19 18.39
CA LEU A 755 -22.78 -4.95 19.40
C LEU A 755 -21.47 -5.50 18.79
N MET A 756 -20.43 -4.67 18.67
CA MET A 756 -19.21 -5.03 17.94
C MET A 756 -18.00 -5.32 18.83
N GLY A 757 -18.08 -5.16 20.15
CA GLY A 757 -16.95 -5.48 21.03
C GLY A 757 -17.24 -5.24 22.49
N LYS A 758 -16.48 -5.92 23.36
CA LYS A 758 -16.59 -5.79 24.82
C LYS A 758 -15.84 -4.55 25.32
N ASP A 759 -16.46 -3.81 26.22
CA ASP A 759 -15.89 -2.61 26.84
C ASP A 759 -14.48 -2.84 27.37
N VAL A 760 -13.49 -2.12 26.84
CA VAL A 760 -12.07 -2.26 27.19
C VAL A 760 -11.70 -1.65 28.54
N LEU A 761 -12.61 -0.92 29.18
CA LEU A 761 -12.42 -0.33 30.51
C LEU A 761 -13.05 -1.17 31.62
N LYS A 762 -13.79 -2.24 31.26
CA LYS A 762 -14.36 -3.19 32.23
C LYS A 762 -13.33 -4.23 32.64
N ASP A 763 -13.49 -4.71 33.87
CA ASP A 763 -12.72 -5.83 34.40
C ASP A 763 -13.17 -7.14 33.73
N LYS A 764 -12.22 -7.84 33.11
CA LYS A 764 -12.41 -9.12 32.42
C LYS A 764 -11.59 -10.25 33.06
N THR A 765 -10.99 -10.02 34.23
CA THR A 765 -10.14 -10.99 34.92
C THR A 765 -10.89 -12.28 35.28
N ARG A 766 -12.16 -12.19 35.72
CA ARG A 766 -13.01 -13.38 35.96
C ARG A 766 -13.18 -14.23 34.70
N GLN A 767 -13.51 -13.59 33.57
CA GLN A 767 -13.70 -14.27 32.28
C GLN A 767 -12.40 -14.95 31.83
N PHE A 768 -11.26 -14.27 32.02
CA PHE A 768 -9.95 -14.85 31.73
C PHE A 768 -9.67 -16.11 32.57
N PHE A 769 -9.94 -16.08 33.88
CA PHE A 769 -9.72 -17.26 34.74
C PHE A 769 -10.69 -18.42 34.43
N GLU A 770 -11.93 -18.12 34.04
CA GLU A 770 -12.89 -19.13 33.57
C GLU A 770 -12.40 -19.79 32.27
N ALA A 771 -12.04 -18.99 31.28
CA ALA A 771 -11.45 -19.47 30.02
C ALA A 771 -10.16 -20.28 30.22
N LEU A 772 -9.33 -19.90 31.20
CA LEU A 772 -8.15 -20.66 31.59
C LEU A 772 -8.49 -22.07 32.09
N LYS A 773 -9.48 -22.18 32.98
CA LYS A 773 -9.93 -23.46 33.54
C LYS A 773 -10.65 -24.35 32.53
N GLU A 774 -11.32 -23.75 31.56
CA GLU A 774 -12.06 -24.46 30.50
C GLU A 774 -11.20 -24.85 29.30
N ASN A 775 -9.89 -24.56 29.34
CA ASN A 775 -8.97 -24.76 28.21
C ASN A 775 -9.40 -24.04 26.92
N ASP A 776 -10.06 -22.89 27.05
CA ASP A 776 -10.46 -22.09 25.90
C ASP A 776 -9.21 -21.54 25.19
N SER A 777 -9.25 -21.57 23.86
CA SER A 777 -8.22 -21.01 22.99
C SER A 777 -8.16 -19.48 23.00
N ILE A 778 -9.22 -18.80 23.47
CA ILE A 778 -9.31 -17.33 23.51
C ILE A 778 -8.14 -16.67 24.25
N ILE A 779 -7.51 -17.36 25.21
CA ILE A 779 -6.44 -16.83 26.06
C ILE A 779 -5.01 -17.19 25.61
N LEU A 780 -4.82 -18.19 24.73
CA LEU A 780 -3.49 -18.76 24.44
C LEU A 780 -2.50 -17.70 23.95
N GLU A 781 -2.98 -16.75 23.15
CA GLU A 781 -2.18 -15.66 22.60
C GLU A 781 -2.61 -14.27 23.12
N SER A 782 -3.60 -14.20 24.01
CA SER A 782 -4.22 -12.93 24.45
C SER A 782 -4.10 -12.65 25.96
N TYR A 783 -3.45 -13.53 26.73
CA TYR A 783 -3.26 -13.36 28.17
C TYR A 783 -2.60 -12.02 28.55
N SER A 784 -1.71 -11.49 27.69
CA SER A 784 -1.03 -10.21 27.88
C SER A 784 -1.95 -8.98 27.73
N LEU A 785 -3.17 -9.15 27.21
CA LEU A 785 -4.15 -8.08 27.03
C LEU A 785 -4.91 -7.77 28.34
N ILE A 786 -4.88 -8.67 29.30
CA ILE A 786 -5.47 -8.48 30.64
C ILE A 786 -4.60 -7.51 31.46
N LYS A 787 -5.25 -6.79 32.38
CA LYS A 787 -4.60 -5.83 33.28
C LYS A 787 -5.02 -6.11 34.71
N PHE A 788 -4.22 -6.93 35.41
CA PHE A 788 -4.51 -7.32 36.78
C PHE A 788 -4.32 -6.15 37.75
N LYS A 789 -5.06 -6.21 38.86
CA LYS A 789 -4.98 -5.27 39.99
C LYS A 789 -4.76 -6.04 41.28
N LYS A 790 -4.37 -5.33 42.33
CA LYS A 790 -4.07 -5.90 43.65
C LYS A 790 -5.14 -6.88 44.17
N TYR A 791 -6.43 -6.64 43.97
CA TYR A 791 -7.49 -7.53 44.46
C TYR A 791 -7.54 -8.89 43.74
N ASN A 792 -6.94 -9.01 42.56
CA ASN A 792 -6.85 -10.27 41.82
C ASN A 792 -5.78 -11.22 42.39
N SER A 793 -4.96 -10.77 43.35
CA SER A 793 -3.83 -11.56 43.84
C SER A 793 -4.26 -12.92 44.40
N ARG A 794 -5.42 -12.98 45.09
CA ARG A 794 -5.97 -14.25 45.61
C ARG A 794 -6.34 -15.24 44.50
N ASP A 795 -6.96 -14.76 43.42
CA ASP A 795 -7.37 -15.61 42.30
C ASP A 795 -6.15 -16.13 41.54
N ILE A 796 -5.14 -15.26 41.34
CA ILE A 796 -3.85 -15.67 40.74
C ILE A 796 -3.18 -16.75 41.59
N VAL A 797 -3.11 -16.56 42.92
CA VAL A 797 -2.53 -17.55 43.84
C VAL A 797 -3.27 -18.89 43.77
N SER A 798 -4.61 -18.87 43.77
CA SER A 798 -5.39 -20.11 43.65
C SER A 798 -5.13 -20.83 42.33
N VAL A 799 -5.08 -20.11 41.20
CA VAL A 799 -4.76 -20.72 39.90
C VAL A 799 -3.34 -21.30 39.89
N LEU A 800 -2.34 -20.54 40.34
CA LEU A 800 -0.96 -21.02 40.38
C LEU A 800 -0.75 -22.24 41.28
N LYS A 801 -1.59 -22.41 42.31
CA LYS A 801 -1.54 -23.53 43.25
C LYS A 801 -2.33 -24.74 42.79
N ASP A 802 -3.53 -24.52 42.25
CA ASP A 802 -4.55 -25.56 42.10
C ASP A 802 -4.77 -25.99 40.63
N PHE A 803 -4.25 -25.24 39.64
CA PHE A 803 -4.42 -25.53 38.21
C PHE A 803 -3.13 -26.10 37.58
N GLU A 804 -3.28 -27.20 36.83
CA GLU A 804 -2.18 -27.83 36.09
C GLU A 804 -2.03 -27.18 34.71
N PHE A 805 -0.85 -26.63 34.42
CA PHE A 805 -0.56 -25.98 33.14
C PHE A 805 0.12 -26.96 32.19
N ASP A 806 -0.50 -27.18 31.02
CA ASP A 806 0.13 -27.90 29.92
C ASP A 806 1.32 -27.13 29.32
N LYS A 807 2.09 -27.79 28.44
CA LYS A 807 3.28 -27.22 27.79
C LYS A 807 2.98 -25.94 26.99
N GLU A 808 1.78 -25.83 26.42
CA GLU A 808 1.36 -24.70 25.59
C GLU A 808 0.97 -23.47 26.42
N ARG A 809 0.62 -23.67 27.70
CA ARG A 809 0.18 -22.62 28.64
C ARG A 809 1.23 -22.20 29.66
N LEU A 810 2.45 -22.73 29.61
CA LEU A 810 3.55 -22.31 30.50
C LEU A 810 3.86 -20.81 30.40
N ASN A 811 3.64 -20.20 29.24
CA ASN A 811 3.77 -18.75 29.08
C ASN A 811 2.72 -17.96 29.88
N ILE A 812 1.50 -18.50 30.02
CA ILE A 812 0.44 -17.91 30.86
C ILE A 812 0.83 -18.00 32.33
N LYS A 813 1.33 -19.16 32.76
CA LYS A 813 1.84 -19.37 34.13
C LYS A 813 2.91 -18.33 34.47
N SER A 814 3.94 -18.23 33.62
CA SER A 814 5.02 -17.24 33.78
C SER A 814 4.50 -15.80 33.81
N TYR A 815 3.53 -15.46 32.96
CA TYR A 815 2.91 -14.13 32.97
C TYR A 815 2.17 -13.85 34.28
N LEU A 816 1.35 -14.77 34.78
CA LEU A 816 0.61 -14.63 36.04
C LEU A 816 1.54 -14.46 37.24
N VAL A 817 2.65 -15.20 37.26
CA VAL A 817 3.70 -15.08 38.28
C VAL A 817 4.31 -13.67 38.28
N GLY A 818 4.74 -13.19 37.11
CA GLY A 818 5.29 -11.84 36.98
C GLY A 818 4.27 -10.76 37.39
N GLN A 819 3.00 -10.92 37.01
CA GLN A 819 1.93 -10.01 37.42
C GLN A 819 1.67 -10.04 38.93
N LEU A 820 1.72 -11.19 39.59
CA LEU A 820 1.53 -11.30 41.04
C LEU A 820 2.63 -10.54 41.80
N VAL A 821 3.88 -10.67 41.34
CA VAL A 821 5.03 -9.92 41.89
C VAL A 821 4.85 -8.42 41.68
N GLU A 822 4.42 -8.00 40.49
CA GLU A 822 4.21 -6.59 40.16
C GLU A 822 3.09 -5.94 41.02
N ILE A 823 1.94 -6.61 41.18
CA ILE A 823 0.74 -5.99 41.76
C ILE A 823 0.61 -6.16 43.28
N ASP A 824 1.15 -7.24 43.88
CA ASP A 824 0.94 -7.53 45.31
C ASP A 824 2.02 -8.42 45.98
N LEU A 825 3.29 -8.18 45.68
CA LEU A 825 4.39 -8.97 46.29
C LEU A 825 4.34 -9.00 47.82
N LYS A 826 4.11 -7.85 48.49
CA LYS A 826 4.19 -7.74 49.95
C LYS A 826 3.25 -8.71 50.67
N ASN A 827 2.04 -8.89 50.17
CA ASN A 827 1.04 -9.77 50.80
C ASN A 827 1.21 -11.23 50.40
N ASN A 828 1.92 -11.51 49.30
CA ASN A 828 2.09 -12.85 48.74
C ASN A 828 3.54 -13.33 48.81
N LEU A 829 4.38 -12.67 49.64
CA LEU A 829 5.82 -12.93 49.71
C LEU A 829 6.11 -14.39 50.07
N ASP A 830 5.45 -14.91 51.11
CA ASP A 830 5.64 -16.30 51.55
C ASP A 830 5.22 -17.30 50.48
N PHE A 831 4.14 -16.99 49.74
CA PHE A 831 3.70 -17.81 48.62
C PHE A 831 4.70 -17.77 47.46
N ILE A 832 5.21 -16.60 47.08
CA ILE A 832 6.22 -16.47 46.01
C ILE A 832 7.50 -17.23 46.38
N LYS A 833 7.95 -17.15 47.64
CA LYS A 833 9.08 -17.94 48.12
C LYS A 833 8.82 -19.43 48.00
N GLN A 834 7.67 -19.90 48.48
CA GLN A 834 7.30 -21.31 48.41
C GLN A 834 7.18 -21.79 46.97
N LEU A 835 6.52 -21.02 46.11
CA LEU A 835 6.36 -21.33 44.68
C LEU A 835 7.71 -21.45 43.97
N TYR A 836 8.67 -20.58 44.30
CA TYR A 836 10.03 -20.67 43.77
C TYR A 836 10.70 -21.99 44.13
N TYR A 837 10.59 -22.43 45.38
CA TYR A 837 11.17 -23.69 45.86
C TYR A 837 10.46 -24.92 45.27
N ASP A 838 9.14 -24.87 45.13
CA ASP A 838 8.35 -25.96 44.56
C ASP A 838 8.58 -26.09 43.03
N SER A 839 9.11 -25.04 42.38
CA SER A 839 9.32 -24.98 40.93
C SER A 839 10.71 -25.43 40.48
N TYR A 840 11.43 -26.28 41.24
CA TYR A 840 12.76 -26.78 40.87
C TYR A 840 12.82 -27.39 39.45
N SER A 841 11.77 -28.13 39.04
CA SER A 841 11.66 -28.72 37.71
C SER A 841 11.07 -27.78 36.64
N ASP A 842 10.75 -26.54 37.01
CA ASP A 842 10.20 -25.50 36.12
C ASP A 842 11.03 -24.21 36.22
N PRO A 843 12.20 -24.18 35.56
CA PRO A 843 13.08 -23.00 35.57
C PRO A 843 12.44 -21.75 34.97
N GLN A 844 11.39 -21.89 34.14
CA GLN A 844 10.68 -20.74 33.56
C GLN A 844 9.91 -19.99 34.64
N THR A 845 9.19 -20.69 35.51
CA THR A 845 8.50 -20.07 36.66
C THR A 845 9.50 -19.41 37.61
N GLN A 846 10.60 -20.08 37.93
CA GLN A 846 11.67 -19.50 38.76
C GLN A 846 12.25 -18.23 38.12
N SER A 847 12.49 -18.26 36.81
CA SER A 847 12.98 -17.10 36.05
C SER A 847 11.98 -15.94 36.05
N ALA A 848 10.68 -16.21 35.89
CA ALA A 848 9.63 -15.19 35.93
C ALA A 848 9.53 -14.50 37.31
N ILE A 849 9.74 -15.25 38.41
CA ILE A 849 9.81 -14.69 39.76
C ILE A 849 11.00 -13.73 39.87
N LEU A 850 12.20 -14.19 39.48
CA LEU A 850 13.41 -13.38 39.56
C LEU A 850 13.31 -12.13 38.69
N GLU A 851 12.82 -12.25 37.45
CA GLU A 851 12.59 -11.12 36.55
C GLU A 851 11.65 -10.09 37.19
N GLY A 852 10.51 -10.54 37.72
CA GLY A 852 9.55 -9.68 38.41
C GLY A 852 10.16 -8.96 39.61
N LEU A 853 10.95 -9.65 40.44
CA LEU A 853 11.61 -9.08 41.61
C LEU A 853 12.61 -7.99 41.22
N PHE A 854 13.45 -8.28 40.25
CA PHE A 854 14.44 -7.31 39.80
C PHE A 854 13.84 -6.11 39.06
N ASP A 855 12.69 -6.26 38.40
CA ASP A 855 12.00 -5.16 37.70
C ASP A 855 11.38 -4.12 38.65
N THR A 856 11.17 -4.46 39.93
CA THR A 856 10.46 -3.59 40.90
C THR A 856 11.23 -2.35 41.39
N LYS A 857 12.52 -2.19 41.02
CA LYS A 857 13.40 -1.07 41.41
C LYS A 857 13.52 -0.81 42.93
N LYS A 858 13.40 -1.84 43.77
CA LYS A 858 13.48 -1.73 45.25
C LYS A 858 14.58 -2.64 45.80
N LYS A 859 15.51 -2.08 46.58
CA LYS A 859 16.65 -2.80 47.18
C LYS A 859 16.24 -4.10 47.89
N GLU A 860 15.21 -4.05 48.74
CA GLU A 860 14.68 -5.22 49.46
C GLU A 860 14.28 -6.39 48.53
N ASN A 861 13.82 -6.10 47.30
CA ASN A 861 13.44 -7.12 46.33
C ASN A 861 14.65 -7.70 45.58
N PHE A 862 15.72 -6.94 45.41
CA PHE A 862 16.99 -7.46 44.90
C PHE A 862 17.63 -8.39 45.95
N GLU A 863 17.64 -7.99 47.22
CA GLU A 863 18.12 -8.83 48.33
C GLU A 863 17.33 -10.14 48.42
N LEU A 864 16.00 -10.08 48.26
CA LEU A 864 15.16 -11.27 48.19
C LEU A 864 15.50 -12.17 46.98
N ALA A 865 15.70 -11.60 45.79
CA ALA A 865 16.08 -12.39 44.62
C ALA A 865 17.43 -13.10 44.84
N MET A 866 18.38 -12.43 45.49
CA MET A 866 19.67 -13.01 45.88
C MET A 866 19.52 -14.18 46.86
N ASP A 867 18.68 -14.05 47.89
CA ASP A 867 18.36 -15.11 48.86
C ASP A 867 17.72 -16.34 48.18
N LEU A 868 16.81 -16.11 47.23
CA LEU A 868 16.19 -17.18 46.44
C LEU A 868 17.22 -17.92 45.58
N MET A 869 18.07 -17.19 44.86
CA MET A 869 19.13 -17.75 44.01
C MET A 869 20.18 -18.55 44.81
N GLU A 870 20.47 -18.14 46.05
CA GLU A 870 21.42 -18.86 46.92
C GLU A 870 20.88 -20.22 47.34
N ARG A 871 19.56 -20.29 47.57
CA ARG A 871 18.90 -21.53 47.98
C ARG A 871 18.67 -22.49 46.82
N ASP A 872 18.22 -21.97 45.67
CA ASP A 872 18.01 -22.76 44.47
C ASP A 872 18.21 -21.90 43.23
N LEU A 873 19.02 -22.36 42.29
CA LEU A 873 19.51 -21.55 41.17
C LEU A 873 18.96 -22.06 39.84
N PRO A 874 18.06 -21.34 39.16
CA PRO A 874 17.45 -21.80 37.91
C PRO A 874 18.47 -21.84 36.78
N LEU A 875 18.36 -22.87 35.94
CA LEU A 875 19.15 -23.05 34.72
C LEU A 875 18.21 -22.97 33.49
N GLY A 876 18.56 -22.12 32.52
CA GLY A 876 17.80 -21.92 31.28
C GLY A 876 17.26 -20.50 31.11
N GLY A 877 17.81 -19.74 30.16
CA GLY A 877 17.30 -18.42 29.74
C GLY A 877 17.47 -17.26 30.72
N ILE A 878 17.83 -17.50 31.98
CA ILE A 878 17.97 -16.51 33.05
C ILE A 878 19.03 -15.41 32.78
N GLY A 879 20.10 -15.72 32.05
CA GLY A 879 21.12 -14.76 31.66
C GLY A 879 20.53 -13.53 30.94
N SER A 880 19.45 -13.73 30.16
CA SER A 880 18.70 -12.68 29.45
C SER A 880 18.22 -11.55 30.38
N ILE A 881 17.88 -11.85 31.62
CA ILE A 881 17.44 -10.87 32.62
C ILE A 881 18.56 -9.86 32.88
N PHE A 882 19.81 -10.33 32.97
CA PHE A 882 20.97 -9.47 33.23
C PHE A 882 21.40 -8.64 32.00
N TYR A 883 21.00 -9.04 30.79
CA TYR A 883 21.12 -8.21 29.57
C TYR A 883 20.01 -7.16 29.45
N SER A 884 18.79 -7.48 29.91
CA SER A 884 17.61 -6.58 29.85
C SER A 884 17.83 -5.25 30.60
N TYR A 885 18.73 -5.26 31.57
CA TYR A 885 19.30 -4.12 32.28
C TYR A 885 20.15 -3.16 31.43
N ALA A 886 20.14 -3.25 30.10
CA ALA A 886 20.73 -2.24 29.22
C ALA A 886 19.74 -1.13 28.81
N LYS A 887 18.42 -1.36 28.93
CA LYS A 887 17.37 -0.50 28.34
C LYS A 887 16.38 0.13 29.34
N LYS A 888 16.42 -0.19 30.64
CA LYS A 888 15.39 0.20 31.66
C LYS A 888 15.90 1.12 32.81
N ASP A 889 17.07 1.74 32.67
CA ASP A 889 18.05 1.88 33.77
C ASP A 889 17.89 2.94 34.89
N SER A 890 18.24 2.51 36.13
CA SER A 890 19.25 3.16 36.97
C SER A 890 20.36 2.14 37.32
N LEU A 891 21.64 2.47 37.08
CA LEU A 891 22.79 1.59 37.37
C LEU A 891 23.10 1.48 38.87
N GLU A 892 22.67 2.48 39.65
CA GLU A 892 22.87 2.56 41.11
C GLU A 892 22.29 1.37 41.86
N LEU A 893 21.07 0.95 41.52
CA LEU A 893 20.41 -0.20 42.17
C LEU A 893 21.08 -1.53 41.84
N LYS A 894 21.78 -1.61 40.71
CA LYS A 894 22.42 -2.84 40.24
C LYS A 894 23.83 -3.01 40.79
N ALA A 895 24.47 -1.91 41.18
CA ALA A 895 25.76 -1.95 41.85
C ALA A 895 25.69 -2.74 43.17
N ASP A 896 24.53 -2.68 43.86
CA ASP A 896 24.25 -3.41 45.11
C ASP A 896 24.23 -4.95 44.95
N LEU A 897 24.16 -5.49 43.72
CA LEU A 897 24.30 -6.94 43.48
C LEU A 897 25.76 -7.42 43.63
N PHE A 898 26.72 -6.50 43.54
CA PHE A 898 28.13 -6.81 43.56
C PHE A 898 28.75 -6.54 44.93
N PRO A 899 29.63 -7.42 45.40
CA PRO A 899 30.25 -8.53 44.67
C PRO A 899 29.53 -9.90 44.77
N GLU A 900 28.49 -10.02 45.59
CA GLU A 900 27.87 -11.31 45.97
C GLU A 900 27.40 -12.14 44.76
N ILE A 901 26.75 -11.51 43.78
CA ILE A 901 26.25 -12.17 42.57
C ILE A 901 27.36 -12.87 41.75
N LEU A 902 28.62 -12.46 41.89
CA LEU A 902 29.74 -13.06 41.16
C LEU A 902 30.04 -14.49 41.59
N GLN A 903 29.49 -14.98 42.70
CA GLN A 903 29.63 -16.41 43.03
C GLN A 903 29.01 -17.32 41.96
N TYR A 904 28.00 -16.83 41.24
CA TYR A 904 27.32 -17.56 40.17
C TYR A 904 28.03 -17.43 38.81
N SER A 905 29.07 -16.59 38.69
CA SER A 905 29.79 -16.45 37.41
C SER A 905 30.64 -17.68 37.04
N THR A 906 30.70 -18.70 37.90
CA THR A 906 31.26 -20.01 37.56
C THR A 906 30.36 -20.82 36.61
N ILE A 907 29.09 -20.43 36.49
CA ILE A 907 28.05 -21.12 35.71
C ILE A 907 27.92 -20.46 34.34
N SER A 908 27.95 -21.27 33.28
CA SER A 908 27.96 -20.81 31.87
C SER A 908 26.82 -19.85 31.54
N GLU A 909 25.61 -20.16 32.02
CA GLU A 909 24.36 -19.44 31.74
C GLU A 909 24.31 -18.03 32.36
N TYR A 910 25.18 -17.74 33.33
CA TYR A 910 25.24 -16.48 34.07
C TYR A 910 26.53 -15.69 33.80
N LYS A 911 27.63 -16.38 33.51
CA LYS A 911 28.99 -15.82 33.44
C LYS A 911 29.06 -14.55 32.59
N GLU A 912 28.67 -14.65 31.32
CA GLU A 912 28.80 -13.57 30.35
C GLU A 912 28.00 -12.33 30.79
N ALA A 913 26.73 -12.53 31.12
CA ALA A 913 25.82 -11.45 31.49
C ALA A 913 26.25 -10.75 32.79
N LEU A 914 26.79 -11.49 33.76
CA LEU A 914 27.28 -10.95 35.03
C LEU A 914 28.59 -10.19 34.87
N TYR A 915 29.55 -10.70 34.10
CA TYR A 915 30.80 -9.98 33.83
C TYR A 915 30.57 -8.73 32.99
N GLY A 916 29.70 -8.80 31.98
CA GLY A 916 29.29 -7.64 31.20
C GLY A 916 28.54 -6.58 32.02
N LEU A 917 27.71 -7.01 32.99
CA LEU A 917 27.10 -6.08 33.95
C LEU A 917 28.14 -5.47 34.89
N LEU A 918 29.06 -6.27 35.45
CA LEU A 918 30.14 -5.82 36.34
C LEU A 918 31.02 -4.76 35.67
N ALA A 919 31.43 -5.00 34.42
CA ALA A 919 32.26 -4.06 33.67
C ALA A 919 31.56 -2.71 33.52
N ARG A 920 30.25 -2.70 33.20
CA ARG A 920 29.45 -1.46 33.07
C ARG A 920 29.30 -0.70 34.39
N VAL A 921 28.97 -1.37 35.50
CA VAL A 921 28.83 -0.71 36.81
C VAL A 921 30.17 -0.25 37.38
N LYS A 922 31.27 -0.94 37.03
CA LYS A 922 32.64 -0.48 37.33
C LYS A 922 32.97 0.78 36.55
N ASP A 923 32.72 0.77 35.25
CA ASP A 923 33.06 1.90 34.38
C ASP A 923 32.21 3.15 34.68
N SER A 924 30.99 2.98 35.19
CA SER A 924 30.20 4.09 35.74
C SER A 924 30.70 4.61 37.10
N GLY A 925 31.70 3.97 37.71
CA GLY A 925 32.29 4.34 39.00
C GLY A 925 31.49 3.92 40.24
N LEU A 926 30.41 3.14 40.06
CA LEU A 926 29.54 2.69 41.15
C LEU A 926 30.13 1.49 41.90
N VAL A 927 30.90 0.64 41.21
CA VAL A 927 31.68 -0.46 41.78
C VAL A 927 33.17 -0.16 41.60
N LYS A 928 33.97 -0.32 42.66
CA LYS A 928 35.42 -0.10 42.64
C LYS A 928 36.17 -1.43 42.54
N THR A 929 37.42 -1.37 42.10
CA THR A 929 38.30 -2.55 41.99
C THR A 929 38.40 -3.36 43.29
N LYS A 930 38.39 -2.67 44.45
CA LYS A 930 38.44 -3.34 45.76
C LYS A 930 37.22 -4.23 46.03
N ASP A 931 36.07 -3.93 45.42
CA ASP A 931 34.79 -4.55 45.75
C ASP A 931 34.71 -5.97 45.15
N TYR A 932 35.23 -6.19 43.93
CA TYR A 932 35.27 -7.53 43.30
C TYR A 932 36.63 -8.24 43.46
N LYS A 933 37.55 -7.71 44.28
CA LYS A 933 38.92 -8.26 44.45
C LYS A 933 38.94 -9.73 44.90
N LYS A 934 37.93 -10.18 45.66
CA LYS A 934 37.77 -11.58 46.08
C LYS A 934 37.68 -12.55 44.88
N TYR A 935 37.09 -12.11 43.77
CA TYR A 935 36.87 -12.90 42.55
C TYR A 935 37.97 -12.72 41.50
N LYS A 936 39.00 -11.91 41.79
CA LYS A 936 40.10 -11.59 40.84
C LYS A 936 40.72 -12.83 40.20
N ASN A 937 41.12 -13.83 40.99
CA ASN A 937 41.80 -15.00 40.44
C ASN A 937 40.89 -15.82 39.52
N GLN A 938 39.60 -15.87 39.83
CA GLN A 938 38.59 -16.51 38.98
C GLN A 938 38.44 -15.75 37.66
N ILE A 939 38.25 -14.44 37.70
CA ILE A 939 38.14 -13.59 36.50
C ILE A 939 39.40 -13.70 35.63
N ILE A 940 40.60 -13.71 36.22
CA ILE A 940 41.86 -13.90 35.48
C ILE A 940 41.93 -15.30 34.84
N ASN A 941 41.50 -16.35 35.54
CA ASN A 941 41.50 -17.70 35.00
C ASN A 941 40.48 -17.87 33.87
N ASP A 942 39.27 -17.34 34.05
CA ASP A 942 38.22 -17.31 33.03
C ASP A 942 38.71 -16.54 31.80
N GLY A 943 39.31 -15.36 31.98
CA GLY A 943 39.92 -14.60 30.89
C GLY A 943 41.03 -15.38 30.16
N LYS A 944 41.87 -16.13 30.87
CA LYS A 944 42.90 -16.99 30.24
C LYS A 944 42.29 -18.15 29.46
N ILE A 945 41.17 -18.70 29.93
CA ILE A 945 40.41 -19.72 29.20
C ILE A 945 39.86 -19.09 27.92
N GLU A 946 39.34 -17.87 27.99
CA GLU A 946 38.81 -17.16 26.83
C GLU A 946 39.89 -16.81 25.81
N VAL A 947 41.09 -16.38 26.26
CA VAL A 947 42.27 -16.24 25.38
C VAL A 947 42.58 -17.55 24.65
N LYS A 948 42.57 -18.69 25.34
CA LYS A 948 42.81 -19.99 24.70
C LYS A 948 41.71 -20.38 23.72
N ARG A 949 40.45 -20.07 24.04
CA ARG A 949 39.31 -20.32 23.16
C ARG A 949 39.45 -19.52 21.87
N SER A 950 39.74 -18.22 22.00
CA SER A 950 40.01 -17.31 20.88
C SER A 950 41.14 -17.81 19.97
N LEU A 951 42.23 -18.37 20.55
CA LEU A 951 43.33 -18.96 19.76
C LEU A 951 43.00 -20.29 19.06
N SER A 952 42.01 -21.03 19.55
CA SER A 952 41.76 -22.41 19.10
C SER A 952 40.90 -22.51 17.83
N ASN A 953 40.33 -21.40 17.34
CA ASN A 953 39.45 -21.32 16.16
C ASN A 953 38.31 -22.36 16.13
N SER A 954 37.93 -22.91 17.28
CA SER A 954 36.88 -23.92 17.40
C SER A 954 35.52 -23.22 17.42
N GLY A 955 34.73 -23.41 16.36
CA GLY A 955 33.44 -22.77 16.12
C GLY A 955 32.33 -23.14 17.12
N TYR A 956 32.51 -22.86 18.40
CA TYR A 956 31.43 -22.83 19.38
C TYR A 956 30.66 -21.51 19.25
N GLY A 957 29.73 -21.49 18.30
CA GLY A 957 28.69 -20.46 18.24
C GLY A 957 27.84 -20.48 19.53
N TYR A 958 27.45 -19.27 19.95
CA TYR A 958 26.51 -18.89 21.04
C TYR A 958 27.04 -18.50 22.42
N TYR A 959 28.30 -18.76 22.81
CA TYR A 959 28.81 -18.37 24.15
C TYR A 959 30.30 -17.95 24.17
N SER A 960 30.78 -17.24 23.15
CA SER A 960 32.10 -16.59 23.23
C SER A 960 31.93 -15.34 24.07
N ASP A 961 32.50 -15.33 25.28
CA ASP A 961 32.52 -14.14 26.13
C ASP A 961 33.33 -13.04 25.40
N ASP A 962 32.85 -11.79 25.41
CA ASP A 962 33.60 -10.66 24.85
C ASP A 962 34.89 -10.46 25.66
N LEU A 963 36.04 -10.80 25.07
CA LEU A 963 37.35 -10.76 25.71
C LEU A 963 37.71 -9.34 26.19
N SER A 964 37.11 -8.29 25.60
CA SER A 964 37.25 -6.91 26.06
C SER A 964 36.67 -6.67 27.46
N THR A 965 35.61 -7.40 27.85
CA THR A 965 35.04 -7.37 29.21
C THR A 965 36.07 -7.84 30.23
N TYR A 966 36.81 -8.92 29.93
CA TYR A 966 37.87 -9.41 30.81
C TYR A 966 39.03 -8.43 30.90
N VAL A 967 39.41 -7.78 29.79
CA VAL A 967 40.44 -6.73 29.78
C VAL A 967 40.09 -5.65 30.81
N ASP A 968 38.86 -5.15 30.82
CA ASP A 968 38.41 -4.12 31.75
C ASP A 968 38.47 -4.51 33.23
N LEU A 969 38.08 -5.75 33.52
CA LEU A 969 38.03 -6.25 34.89
C LEU A 969 39.41 -6.61 35.45
N ILE A 970 40.32 -7.09 34.59
CA ILE A 970 41.67 -7.56 34.95
C ILE A 970 42.69 -6.42 34.96
N PHE A 971 42.56 -5.40 34.11
CA PHE A 971 43.54 -4.30 33.97
C PHE A 971 43.97 -3.61 35.27
N PRO A 972 43.08 -3.40 36.27
CA PRO A 972 43.50 -2.85 37.56
C PRO A 972 44.59 -3.68 38.29
N TYR A 973 44.72 -4.97 37.96
CA TYR A 973 45.69 -5.90 38.54
C TYR A 973 46.91 -6.16 37.65
N ARG A 974 47.07 -5.45 36.52
CA ARG A 974 48.10 -5.70 35.48
C ARG A 974 49.55 -5.83 35.96
N ASN A 975 49.90 -5.23 37.11
CA ASN A 975 51.25 -5.32 37.70
C ASN A 975 51.49 -6.63 38.47
N GLU A 976 50.44 -7.40 38.74
CA GLU A 976 50.56 -8.72 39.36
C GLU A 976 50.98 -9.77 38.32
N ARG A 977 51.84 -10.72 38.72
CA ARG A 977 52.38 -11.77 37.82
C ARG A 977 51.28 -12.54 37.07
N THR A 978 50.16 -12.86 37.73
CA THR A 978 49.09 -13.68 37.15
C THR A 978 48.25 -12.92 36.12
N ALA A 979 48.03 -11.62 36.32
CA ALA A 979 47.35 -10.73 35.37
C ALA A 979 48.27 -10.35 34.21
N LYS A 980 49.56 -10.12 34.48
CA LYS A 980 50.57 -9.93 33.44
C LYS A 980 50.63 -11.10 32.46
N ASP A 981 50.63 -12.34 32.98
CA ASP A 981 50.55 -13.55 32.15
C ASP A 981 49.27 -13.63 31.30
N PHE A 982 48.15 -13.05 31.75
CA PHE A 982 46.94 -12.93 30.91
C PHE A 982 47.18 -11.96 29.75
N PHE A 983 47.67 -10.75 30.02
CA PHE A 983 47.91 -9.75 28.98
C PHE A 983 49.00 -10.17 27.99
N ASP A 984 50.10 -10.76 28.47
CA ASP A 984 51.20 -11.27 27.61
C ASP A 984 50.69 -12.36 26.65
N LYS A 985 49.81 -13.26 27.11
CA LYS A 985 49.22 -14.30 26.26
C LYS A 985 48.17 -13.74 25.31
N MET A 986 47.37 -12.78 25.78
CA MET A 986 46.32 -12.13 25.00
C MET A 986 46.88 -11.43 23.76
N LEU A 987 48.12 -10.93 23.77
CA LEU A 987 48.72 -10.32 22.57
C LEU A 987 48.73 -11.25 21.33
N ASN A 988 48.73 -12.57 21.55
CA ASN A 988 48.73 -13.56 20.48
C ASN A 988 47.34 -13.79 19.85
N VAL A 989 46.24 -13.26 20.42
CA VAL A 989 44.89 -13.41 19.87
C VAL A 989 44.65 -12.46 18.68
N GLU A 990 43.62 -12.72 17.89
CA GLU A 990 43.15 -11.85 16.78
C GLU A 990 41.90 -11.03 17.16
N ASP A 991 41.44 -11.10 18.42
CA ASP A 991 40.31 -10.31 18.91
C ASP A 991 40.66 -8.82 18.98
N THR A 992 40.31 -8.08 17.93
CA THR A 992 40.64 -6.66 17.80
C THR A 992 40.01 -5.80 18.90
N SER A 993 38.82 -6.15 19.39
CA SER A 993 38.10 -5.38 20.41
C SER A 993 38.85 -5.43 21.73
N ALA A 994 39.28 -6.62 22.15
CA ALA A 994 40.08 -6.80 23.37
C ALA A 994 41.45 -6.14 23.28
N LEU A 995 42.16 -6.32 22.16
CA LEU A 995 43.46 -5.70 21.93
C LEU A 995 43.36 -4.16 21.95
N THR A 996 42.33 -3.61 21.29
CA THR A 996 42.06 -2.17 21.27
C THR A 996 41.80 -1.65 22.68
N ARG A 997 40.92 -2.32 23.43
CA ARG A 997 40.61 -1.92 24.80
C ARG A 997 41.86 -1.91 25.68
N TYR A 998 42.73 -2.89 25.54
CA TYR A 998 43.99 -2.96 26.29
C TYR A 998 44.93 -1.80 25.92
N TYR A 999 45.07 -1.50 24.63
CA TYR A 999 45.84 -0.33 24.17
C TYR A 999 45.33 0.95 24.83
N VAL A 1000 44.03 1.21 24.78
CA VAL A 1000 43.43 2.44 25.33
C VAL A 1000 43.68 2.56 26.83
N LEU A 1001 43.54 1.46 27.58
CA LEU A 1001 43.82 1.44 29.01
C LEU A 1001 45.29 1.73 29.33
N LEU A 1002 46.24 1.16 28.57
CA LEU A 1002 47.67 1.48 28.71
C LEU A 1002 47.95 2.96 28.39
N ALA A 1003 47.37 3.48 27.30
CA ALA A 1003 47.52 4.87 26.89
C ALA A 1003 46.95 5.83 27.95
N LYS A 1004 45.77 5.53 28.51
CA LYS A 1004 45.13 6.30 29.59
C LYS A 1004 46.00 6.36 30.86
N ASN A 1005 46.74 5.30 31.14
CA ASN A 1005 47.65 5.21 32.29
C ASN A 1005 49.08 5.68 31.98
N LYS A 1006 49.34 6.17 30.75
CA LYS A 1006 50.67 6.60 30.27
C LYS A 1006 51.74 5.49 30.36
N GLU A 1007 51.32 4.25 30.13
CA GLU A 1007 52.21 3.09 30.13
C GLU A 1007 52.77 2.81 28.73
N LYS A 1008 53.89 2.07 28.68
CA LYS A 1008 54.53 1.69 27.41
C LYS A 1008 53.62 0.71 26.66
N ILE A 1009 53.26 1.08 25.43
CA ILE A 1009 52.52 0.20 24.51
C ILE A 1009 53.48 -0.87 23.93
N PRO A 1010 53.18 -2.17 24.08
CA PRO A 1010 53.90 -3.26 23.41
C PRO A 1010 53.99 -3.09 21.89
N SER A 1011 55.10 -3.49 21.27
CA SER A 1011 55.27 -3.39 19.82
C SER A 1011 54.25 -4.22 19.05
N GLU A 1012 53.95 -5.43 19.52
CA GLU A 1012 52.95 -6.34 18.92
C GLU A 1012 51.55 -5.72 18.88
N LEU A 1013 51.13 -4.95 19.90
CA LEU A 1013 49.86 -4.20 19.85
C LEU A 1013 49.87 -3.10 18.79
N LYS A 1014 51.03 -2.48 18.54
CA LYS A 1014 51.13 -1.46 17.48
C LYS A 1014 51.05 -2.13 16.11
N GLU A 1015 51.71 -3.26 15.92
CA GLU A 1015 51.67 -4.02 14.67
C GLU A 1015 50.23 -4.46 14.34
N LYS A 1016 49.54 -5.14 15.28
CA LYS A 1016 48.19 -5.68 15.05
C LYS A 1016 47.07 -4.65 14.95
N LEU A 1017 47.26 -3.43 15.49
CA LEU A 1017 46.21 -2.41 15.53
C LEU A 1017 46.57 -1.16 14.72
N LEU A 1018 47.77 -0.60 14.92
CA LEU A 1018 48.14 0.67 14.30
C LEU A 1018 48.69 0.49 12.89
N GLU A 1019 49.49 -0.55 12.66
CA GLU A 1019 50.13 -0.83 11.36
C GLU A 1019 49.24 -1.68 10.45
N ASP A 1020 48.27 -2.41 11.01
CA ASP A 1020 47.24 -3.10 10.26
C ASP A 1020 46.17 -2.13 9.73
N GLU A 1021 45.97 -2.15 8.40
CA GLU A 1021 45.08 -1.23 7.71
C GLU A 1021 43.60 -1.47 8.02
N GLU A 1022 43.16 -2.67 8.39
CA GLU A 1022 41.76 -2.98 8.69
C GLU A 1022 41.41 -2.63 10.14
N ASN A 1023 42.37 -2.71 11.05
CA ASN A 1023 42.15 -2.53 12.49
C ASN A 1023 42.40 -1.10 13.00
N GLN A 1024 43.18 -0.29 12.26
CA GLN A 1024 43.61 1.06 12.69
C GLN A 1024 42.45 1.97 13.10
N TYR A 1025 41.30 1.92 12.41
CA TYR A 1025 40.16 2.77 12.74
C TYR A 1025 39.59 2.48 14.14
N LYS A 1026 39.48 1.19 14.54
CA LYS A 1026 38.88 0.79 15.82
C LYS A 1026 39.65 1.40 16.99
N LEU A 1027 40.98 1.37 16.89
CA LEU A 1027 41.85 1.99 17.88
C LEU A 1027 41.65 3.52 17.96
N LEU A 1028 41.56 4.18 16.81
CA LEU A 1028 41.44 5.64 16.77
C LEU A 1028 40.08 6.12 17.30
N GLU A 1029 38.99 5.42 17.02
CA GLU A 1029 37.66 5.70 17.57
C GLU A 1029 37.65 5.56 19.10
N GLU A 1030 38.15 4.44 19.63
CA GLU A 1030 38.18 4.18 21.07
C GLU A 1030 39.11 5.14 21.84
N LEU A 1031 40.22 5.58 21.22
CA LEU A 1031 41.06 6.64 21.79
C LEU A 1031 40.35 8.01 21.85
N ASP A 1032 39.50 8.32 20.86
CA ASP A 1032 38.73 9.57 20.82
C ASP A 1032 37.61 9.55 21.87
N GLU A 1033 36.88 8.44 21.98
CA GLU A 1033 35.88 8.21 23.03
C GLU A 1033 36.48 8.34 24.44
N ALA A 1034 37.69 7.81 24.63
CA ALA A 1034 38.46 7.96 25.87
C ALA A 1034 39.04 9.38 26.09
N LYS A 1035 38.83 10.32 25.16
CA LYS A 1035 39.33 11.71 25.17
C LYS A 1035 40.86 11.81 25.18
N LEU A 1036 41.56 10.84 24.59
CA LEU A 1036 43.03 10.77 24.52
C LEU A 1036 43.59 11.44 23.26
N PHE A 1037 43.15 12.67 22.98
CA PHE A 1037 43.49 13.41 21.75
C PHE A 1037 45.00 13.62 21.52
N ASN A 1038 45.78 13.76 22.60
CA ASN A 1038 47.24 13.91 22.50
C ASN A 1038 47.91 12.61 21.99
N SER A 1039 47.37 11.45 22.39
CA SER A 1039 47.84 10.15 21.91
C SER A 1039 47.56 10.03 20.42
N ILE A 1040 46.33 10.35 19.97
CA ILE A 1040 45.96 10.36 18.54
C ILE A 1040 46.88 11.28 17.73
N LYS A 1041 47.09 12.51 18.19
CA LYS A 1041 47.96 13.49 17.51
C LYS A 1041 49.39 12.99 17.34
N SER A 1042 49.91 12.22 18.30
CA SER A 1042 51.27 11.68 18.24
C SER A 1042 51.47 10.56 17.21
N LEU A 1043 50.37 9.94 16.73
CA LEU A 1043 50.41 8.86 15.74
C LEU A 1043 50.57 9.36 14.29
N ASN A 1044 50.34 10.65 14.03
CA ASN A 1044 50.50 11.28 12.71
C ASN A 1044 49.71 10.58 11.56
N ILE A 1045 48.52 10.06 11.87
CA ILE A 1045 47.62 9.43 10.89
C ILE A 1045 46.85 10.51 10.11
N SER A 1046 46.84 10.43 8.79
CA SER A 1046 46.06 11.31 7.93
C SER A 1046 44.58 10.91 7.86
N GLN A 1047 43.70 11.88 7.53
CA GLN A 1047 42.27 11.59 7.37
C GLN A 1047 41.99 10.54 6.29
N GLN A 1048 42.78 10.50 5.21
CA GLN A 1048 42.64 9.51 4.14
C GLN A 1048 43.03 8.11 4.59
N GLN A 1049 44.07 7.97 5.44
CA GLN A 1049 44.44 6.69 6.03
C GLN A 1049 43.34 6.16 6.96
N PHE A 1050 42.81 7.01 7.84
CA PHE A 1050 41.67 6.64 8.69
C PHE A 1050 40.44 6.24 7.86
N ALA A 1051 40.12 7.03 6.82
CA ALA A 1051 39.03 6.75 5.90
C ALA A 1051 39.16 5.36 5.24
N LYS A 1052 40.34 5.05 4.71
CA LYS A 1052 40.66 3.74 4.11
C LYS A 1052 40.45 2.62 5.13
N SER A 1053 40.99 2.78 6.34
CA SER A 1053 40.89 1.76 7.39
C SER A 1053 39.45 1.50 7.84
N LYS A 1054 38.69 2.57 8.10
CA LYS A 1054 37.29 2.47 8.52
C LYS A 1054 36.42 1.81 7.47
N LEU A 1055 36.68 2.12 6.20
CA LEU A 1055 35.97 1.55 5.06
C LEU A 1055 36.28 0.06 4.90
N LEU A 1056 37.56 -0.33 4.93
CA LEU A 1056 37.97 -1.73 4.86
C LEU A 1056 37.36 -2.56 6.00
N GLY A 1057 37.31 -2.02 7.22
CA GLY A 1057 36.70 -2.70 8.36
C GLY A 1057 35.19 -2.94 8.25
N ASN A 1058 34.52 -2.40 7.23
CA ASN A 1058 33.10 -2.57 6.96
C ASN A 1058 32.82 -3.19 5.57
N ALA A 1059 33.76 -3.07 4.63
CA ALA A 1059 33.61 -3.56 3.27
C ALA A 1059 33.74 -5.08 3.21
N ASP A 1060 32.99 -5.70 2.30
CA ASP A 1060 33.29 -7.03 1.82
C ASP A 1060 34.59 -6.92 1.01
N TYR A 1061 35.72 -7.36 1.59
CA TYR A 1061 37.05 -7.25 1.00
C TYR A 1061 37.89 -8.46 1.43
N GLU A 1062 38.38 -9.23 0.47
CA GLU A 1062 39.31 -10.35 0.69
C GLU A 1062 40.73 -9.92 0.32
N LYS A 1063 41.59 -9.69 1.32
CA LYS A 1063 42.95 -9.16 1.13
C LYS A 1063 43.82 -10.00 0.17
N GLU A 1064 43.54 -11.29 0.05
CA GLU A 1064 44.26 -12.21 -0.83
C GLU A 1064 43.79 -12.17 -2.29
N LYS A 1065 42.57 -11.68 -2.57
CA LYS A 1065 41.95 -11.70 -3.92
C LYS A 1065 41.66 -10.32 -4.48
N ASP A 1066 41.21 -9.41 -3.64
CA ASP A 1066 40.72 -8.11 -4.04
C ASP A 1066 41.83 -7.05 -4.05
N SER A 1067 41.63 -5.99 -4.83
CA SER A 1067 42.51 -4.82 -4.78
C SER A 1067 41.72 -3.54 -4.53
N LEU A 1068 42.25 -2.68 -3.66
CA LEU A 1068 41.65 -1.40 -3.28
C LEU A 1068 42.46 -0.23 -3.84
N VAL A 1069 41.80 0.64 -4.61
CA VAL A 1069 42.39 1.84 -5.20
C VAL A 1069 41.68 3.08 -4.67
N PHE A 1070 42.43 4.06 -4.17
CA PHE A 1070 41.88 5.39 -3.90
C PHE A 1070 41.65 6.13 -5.22
N LEU A 1071 40.43 6.54 -5.49
CA LEU A 1071 40.09 7.27 -6.72
C LEU A 1071 40.31 8.77 -6.55
N MET A 1072 39.56 9.38 -5.64
CA MET A 1072 39.56 10.83 -5.44
C MET A 1072 38.86 11.23 -4.14
N LYS A 1073 38.88 12.53 -3.83
CA LYS A 1073 38.04 13.13 -2.80
C LYS A 1073 37.26 14.31 -3.37
N ARG A 1074 36.02 14.48 -2.93
CA ARG A 1074 35.15 15.59 -3.31
C ARG A 1074 34.65 16.33 -2.09
N ASP A 1075 34.70 17.64 -2.15
CA ASP A 1075 34.14 18.51 -1.11
C ASP A 1075 32.65 18.75 -1.39
N PHE A 1076 31.83 18.73 -0.35
CA PHE A 1076 30.41 19.04 -0.46
C PHE A 1076 29.90 19.76 0.79
N LYS A 1077 28.69 20.30 0.73
CA LYS A 1077 28.02 20.89 1.89
C LYS A 1077 26.78 20.10 2.25
N THR A 1078 26.64 19.80 3.53
CA THR A 1078 25.45 19.11 4.03
C THR A 1078 24.22 20.02 3.92
N ASP A 1079 23.05 19.48 3.55
CA ASP A 1079 21.80 20.24 3.54
C ASP A 1079 21.48 20.83 4.93
N LYS A 1080 21.50 19.99 5.98
CA LYS A 1080 21.22 20.43 7.34
C LYS A 1080 22.44 21.07 8.02
N GLY A 1081 22.32 22.35 8.33
CA GLY A 1081 23.35 23.09 9.07
C GLY A 1081 24.50 23.61 8.21
N ASN A 1082 24.45 23.41 6.89
CA ASN A 1082 25.40 23.95 5.91
C ASN A 1082 26.87 23.74 6.30
N LYS A 1083 27.19 22.51 6.76
CA LYS A 1083 28.52 22.16 7.22
C LYS A 1083 29.37 21.74 6.03
N ASP A 1084 30.60 22.21 5.98
CA ASP A 1084 31.57 21.75 4.99
C ASP A 1084 31.97 20.30 5.30
N ALA A 1085 31.90 19.44 4.29
CA ALA A 1085 32.21 18.03 4.37
C ALA A 1085 33.14 17.63 3.23
N VAL A 1086 33.78 16.48 3.38
CA VAL A 1086 34.62 15.85 2.35
C VAL A 1086 34.29 14.38 2.27
N MET A 1087 34.15 13.86 1.05
CA MET A 1087 33.95 12.44 0.77
C MET A 1087 35.20 11.89 0.08
N TYR A 1088 35.62 10.70 0.51
CA TYR A 1088 36.72 9.94 -0.07
C TYR A 1088 36.13 8.74 -0.81
N PHE A 1089 36.53 8.57 -2.07
CA PHE A 1089 36.07 7.48 -2.93
C PHE A 1089 37.18 6.46 -3.16
N PHE A 1090 36.80 5.20 -3.08
CA PHE A 1090 37.67 4.06 -3.29
C PHE A 1090 37.00 3.08 -4.26
N LYS A 1091 37.78 2.41 -5.08
CA LYS A 1091 37.35 1.32 -5.97
C LYS A 1091 37.90 0.01 -5.43
N ILE A 1092 37.04 -0.98 -5.28
CA ILE A 1092 37.44 -2.36 -5.03
C ILE A 1092 37.24 -3.13 -6.33
N ASP A 1093 38.33 -3.67 -6.85
CA ASP A 1093 38.28 -4.63 -7.96
C ASP A 1093 38.08 -6.02 -7.35
N LYS A 1094 36.85 -6.53 -7.45
CA LYS A 1094 36.41 -7.83 -6.94
C LYS A 1094 36.71 -8.92 -7.96
N ASP A 1095 37.27 -10.03 -7.51
CA ASP A 1095 37.45 -11.25 -8.31
C ASP A 1095 36.63 -12.40 -7.69
N ASP A 1096 35.38 -12.55 -8.15
CA ASP A 1096 34.44 -13.55 -7.65
C ASP A 1096 34.46 -14.80 -8.56
N ASP A 1097 34.58 -15.98 -7.94
CA ASP A 1097 34.69 -17.27 -8.63
C ASP A 1097 33.44 -17.62 -9.49
N TYR A 1098 32.28 -16.99 -9.24
CA TYR A 1098 31.01 -17.20 -9.94
C TYR A 1098 30.60 -16.03 -10.84
N SER A 1099 30.75 -14.77 -10.39
CA SER A 1099 30.33 -13.59 -11.17
C SER A 1099 31.45 -12.95 -12.00
N GLY A 1100 32.69 -13.41 -11.85
CA GLY A 1100 33.86 -12.84 -12.52
C GLY A 1100 34.29 -11.50 -11.92
N LYS A 1101 35.09 -10.75 -12.68
CA LYS A 1101 35.63 -9.47 -12.23
C LYS A 1101 34.57 -8.38 -12.24
N SER A 1102 34.45 -7.64 -11.14
CA SER A 1102 33.57 -6.48 -11.06
C SER A 1102 34.26 -5.32 -10.36
N GLU A 1103 33.93 -4.10 -10.77
CA GLU A 1103 34.41 -2.88 -10.13
C GLU A 1103 33.31 -2.35 -9.19
N VAL A 1104 33.67 -2.17 -7.92
CA VAL A 1104 32.74 -1.73 -6.88
C VAL A 1104 33.22 -0.41 -6.28
N LEU A 1105 32.37 0.60 -6.31
CA LEU A 1105 32.61 1.91 -5.74
C LEU A 1105 32.21 1.93 -4.26
N HIS A 1106 33.16 2.33 -3.41
CA HIS A 1106 32.96 2.55 -1.99
C HIS A 1106 33.30 4.00 -1.62
N TYR A 1107 32.68 4.50 -0.56
CA TYR A 1107 32.90 5.87 -0.11
C TYR A 1107 32.78 6.00 1.40
N ILE A 1108 33.44 7.02 1.93
CA ILE A 1108 33.29 7.47 3.32
C ILE A 1108 33.48 8.98 3.38
N SER A 1109 32.64 9.65 4.16
CA SER A 1109 32.64 11.11 4.27
C SER A 1109 32.73 11.59 5.71
N PHE A 1110 33.23 12.81 5.90
CA PHE A 1110 33.46 13.44 7.19
C PHE A 1110 33.03 14.90 7.18
N ILE A 1111 32.48 15.39 8.29
CA ILE A 1111 32.33 16.83 8.52
C ILE A 1111 33.70 17.43 8.79
N LYS A 1112 34.07 18.48 8.06
CA LYS A 1112 35.36 19.15 8.24
C LYS A 1112 35.41 19.80 9.63
N PRO A 1113 36.48 19.58 10.41
CA PRO A 1113 36.64 20.22 11.71
C PRO A 1113 36.97 21.70 11.55
N LYS A 1114 36.65 22.51 12.57
CA LYS A 1114 37.05 23.94 12.60
C LYS A 1114 38.57 24.11 12.60
N ASP A 1115 39.30 23.19 13.23
CA ASP A 1115 40.76 23.08 13.16
C ASP A 1115 41.13 22.04 12.09
N GLY A 1116 41.61 22.51 10.93
CA GLY A 1116 41.94 21.65 9.78
C GLY A 1116 43.06 20.63 10.02
N LYS A 1117 43.73 20.65 11.19
CA LYS A 1117 44.74 19.65 11.59
C LYS A 1117 44.19 18.56 12.53
N LYS A 1118 42.92 18.63 12.94
CA LYS A 1118 42.29 17.63 13.80
C LYS A 1118 41.82 16.44 12.95
N LEU A 1119 42.18 15.21 13.34
CA LEU A 1119 41.61 13.98 12.79
C LEU A 1119 40.14 13.87 13.23
N VAL A 1120 39.24 13.57 12.30
CA VAL A 1120 37.82 13.33 12.58
C VAL A 1120 37.56 11.83 12.46
N VAL A 1121 37.18 11.20 13.57
CA VAL A 1121 36.88 9.76 13.59
C VAL A 1121 35.40 9.47 13.32
N ASP A 1122 34.51 10.40 13.69
CA ASP A 1122 33.09 10.30 13.39
C ASP A 1122 32.84 10.52 11.90
N TYR A 1123 32.48 9.44 11.19
CA TYR A 1123 32.05 9.55 9.80
C TYR A 1123 30.67 10.22 9.71
N TYR A 1124 30.48 11.01 8.65
CA TYR A 1124 29.19 11.56 8.29
C TYR A 1124 28.38 10.50 7.54
N ASP A 1125 28.90 9.94 6.47
CA ASP A 1125 28.23 8.92 5.67
C ASP A 1125 29.22 7.89 5.12
N ILE A 1126 28.79 6.64 4.94
CA ILE A 1126 29.64 5.54 4.49
C ILE A 1126 28.85 4.57 3.63
N SER A 1127 29.47 4.04 2.58
CA SER A 1127 28.87 3.00 1.72
C SER A 1127 28.55 1.74 2.52
N ASN A 1128 27.53 0.99 2.07
CA ASN A 1128 27.24 -0.37 2.56
C ASN A 1128 28.45 -1.32 2.37
N SER A 1129 28.41 -2.48 3.04
CA SER A 1129 29.49 -3.47 2.97
C SER A 1129 29.79 -3.96 1.55
N TYR A 1130 28.78 -4.07 0.68
CA TYR A 1130 28.95 -4.48 -0.72
C TYR A 1130 29.24 -3.33 -1.69
N GLY A 1131 29.28 -2.07 -1.22
CA GLY A 1131 29.46 -0.90 -2.08
C GLY A 1131 28.36 -0.73 -3.14
N THR A 1132 28.69 -0.02 -4.22
CA THR A 1132 27.84 0.16 -5.41
C THR A 1132 28.61 -0.29 -6.64
N THR A 1133 28.08 -1.28 -7.38
CA THR A 1133 28.70 -1.70 -8.66
C THR A 1133 28.76 -0.54 -9.63
N VAL A 1134 29.91 -0.35 -10.27
CA VAL A 1134 30.10 0.71 -11.28
C VAL A 1134 29.27 0.36 -12.53
N ASP A 1135 28.37 1.26 -12.93
CA ASP A 1135 27.58 1.11 -14.16
C ASP A 1135 28.41 1.58 -15.36
N GLU A 1136 28.80 0.65 -16.24
CA GLU A 1136 29.60 0.95 -17.44
C GLU A 1136 28.82 1.79 -18.48
N THR A 1137 27.51 1.96 -18.32
CA THR A 1137 26.67 2.77 -19.23
C THR A 1137 26.61 4.25 -18.83
N LYS A 1138 27.15 4.61 -17.66
CA LYS A 1138 27.22 5.98 -17.15
C LYS A 1138 28.66 6.45 -16.96
N GLU A 1139 28.89 7.75 -17.11
CA GLU A 1139 30.19 8.33 -16.75
C GLU A 1139 30.44 8.19 -15.24
N LEU A 1140 31.68 7.89 -14.84
CA LEU A 1140 32.03 7.69 -13.43
C LEU A 1140 31.77 8.95 -12.59
N ASP A 1141 32.03 10.14 -13.15
CA ASP A 1141 31.76 11.41 -12.47
C ASP A 1141 30.25 11.62 -12.21
N GLU A 1142 29.35 11.15 -13.10
CA GLU A 1142 27.90 11.20 -12.89
C GLU A 1142 27.51 10.36 -11.67
N GLN A 1143 27.99 9.12 -11.60
CA GLN A 1143 27.73 8.21 -10.48
C GLN A 1143 28.29 8.74 -9.15
N ILE A 1144 29.43 9.43 -9.19
CA ILE A 1144 30.02 10.10 -8.01
C ILE A 1144 29.11 11.24 -7.52
N GLU A 1145 28.59 12.08 -8.42
CA GLU A 1145 27.68 13.17 -8.05
C GLU A 1145 26.34 12.63 -7.50
N GLU A 1146 25.82 11.53 -8.06
CA GLU A 1146 24.66 10.81 -7.51
C GLU A 1146 24.88 10.41 -6.03
N ILE A 1147 26.04 9.82 -5.73
CA ILE A 1147 26.41 9.42 -4.35
C ILE A 1147 26.56 10.65 -3.43
N ILE A 1148 27.19 11.73 -3.91
CA ILE A 1148 27.34 12.96 -3.12
C ILE A 1148 25.97 13.54 -2.79
N ASN A 1149 25.04 13.57 -3.75
CA ASN A 1149 23.67 14.04 -3.54
C ASN A 1149 22.96 13.22 -2.46
N LEU A 1150 23.08 11.89 -2.48
CA LEU A 1150 22.55 11.03 -1.42
C LEU A 1150 23.09 11.40 -0.03
N ALA A 1151 24.39 11.71 0.08
CA ALA A 1151 24.99 12.14 1.34
C ALA A 1151 24.55 13.56 1.77
N ILE A 1152 24.45 14.51 0.82
CA ILE A 1152 23.94 15.87 1.08
C ILE A 1152 22.58 15.79 1.75
N TYR A 1153 21.69 14.91 1.25
CA TYR A 1153 20.30 14.80 1.68
C TYR A 1153 19.99 13.60 2.58
N LYS A 1154 20.98 12.90 3.12
CA LYS A 1154 20.79 11.66 3.94
C LYS A 1154 19.78 11.78 5.08
N ASP A 1155 19.59 12.99 5.62
CA ASP A 1155 18.67 13.28 6.72
C ASP A 1155 17.24 13.67 6.24
N ARG A 1156 16.98 13.59 4.93
CA ARG A 1156 15.70 13.86 4.25
C ARG A 1156 15.13 12.53 3.76
N LYS A 1157 14.15 11.99 4.49
CA LYS A 1157 13.59 10.65 4.21
C LYS A 1157 12.97 10.51 2.80
N ARG A 1158 12.52 11.61 2.21
CA ARG A 1158 11.92 11.65 0.87
C ARG A 1158 12.93 11.76 -0.27
N VAL A 1159 14.22 11.96 0.04
CA VAL A 1159 15.29 11.95 -0.96
C VAL A 1159 16.03 10.63 -0.89
N THR A 1160 16.56 10.30 0.29
CA THR A 1160 17.45 9.15 0.49
C THR A 1160 16.68 7.90 0.92
N PRO A 1161 16.88 6.74 0.27
CA PRO A 1161 16.24 5.49 0.66
C PRO A 1161 16.68 5.06 2.08
N THR A 1162 15.75 4.50 2.85
CA THR A 1162 16.11 3.87 4.13
C THR A 1162 16.64 2.46 3.90
N SER A 1163 17.63 2.02 4.69
CA SER A 1163 18.26 0.69 4.61
C SER A 1163 17.33 -0.54 4.71
N ARG A 1164 16.02 -0.33 4.97
CA ARG A 1164 15.00 -1.38 5.00
C ARG A 1164 14.07 -1.42 3.79
N GLY A 1165 14.35 -0.64 2.73
CA GLY A 1165 13.94 -0.87 1.33
C GLY A 1165 12.45 -0.99 0.95
N TYR A 1166 11.51 -1.16 1.88
CA TYR A 1166 10.18 -1.69 1.50
C TYR A 1166 8.98 -0.76 1.73
N ASN A 1167 9.09 0.33 2.52
CA ASN A 1167 7.93 1.16 2.86
C ASN A 1167 8.26 2.66 3.04
N GLY A 1168 8.54 3.38 1.95
CA GLY A 1168 8.68 4.85 1.98
C GLY A 1168 8.66 5.47 0.58
N TYR A 1169 8.34 6.76 0.51
CA TYR A 1169 8.56 7.60 -0.68
C TYR A 1169 10.00 8.10 -0.64
N TYR A 1170 10.81 7.83 -1.66
CA TYR A 1170 12.17 8.36 -1.81
C TYR A 1170 12.42 8.74 -3.27
N ASP A 1171 13.41 9.60 -3.54
CA ASP A 1171 13.62 10.23 -4.85
C ASP A 1171 14.75 9.61 -5.65
N TYR A 1172 15.79 9.11 -4.99
CA TYR A 1172 16.94 8.51 -5.65
C TYR A 1172 16.84 7.00 -5.77
#